data_AF-Q2SGR2-F1
#
_entry.id   AF-Q2SGR2-F1
#
_cell.length_a   1.000
_cell.length_b   1.000
_cell.length_c   1.000
_cell.angle_alpha   90.00
_cell.angle_beta   90.00
_cell.angle_gamma   90.00
#
_symmetry.space_group_name_H-M   'P 1'
#
loop_
_entity.id
_entity.type
_entity.pdbx_description
1 polymer ?
#
loop_
_entity_poly.entity_id
_entity_poly.type
_entity_poly.pdbx_seq_one_letter_code
_entity_poly.pdbx_strand_id
1 'polypeptide(L)'
;MDKLPHIVLPSQPEVRPYTSTSSAINPIEVTARNRVQHGSYLQAQFKKAWHESQATQLALVGARNGVYLEFISDPGAELVTKSLEDMRSREIRLLNIRKVENDAGQLVTLATVYVSNKMRKYFASKFDEYINQNTDKGNPKHQRLVASIADIKSALLVDSFWTDLSATKPGLEKKWVEVWLRGSSDEEVRIFDRLIHQLNLDARQGVIKFPERIVKVIFASMSDLEKLTQTSDLIAEYRLAKTTSAFFMEMSAKEQSQWVTDLLNRIDKPEHSVSSVCILDTGVNNGHPLLRPHLADEDCQSIDPNWGVNDRDQHGTLMAGTALYGDLTLLLENNDTVPIRYALESVKILPHDGENKPELWGYIIAQGVSRAEIQAPERKRTYCMAVTATDTRDRGRPSSWSAEIDQLTARWNEQRLFIISAGNSVHGIDFTKAAQDYPAIQVTESAHDPAQSWNALTVGAITNLVDITDPKLDSYSPVAQAQTLSPFSTTSSTWEENKWPIKPELVLEGGNLAIDRTGFATECDDLSILSITHQPHSQGYFYPFNMTSAATAQLARMAGALRAEYPSYWEETIRALLVHSADWPEPLKNQFTSSNKKADLKVLLSICGYGVPDLNRALFSAKNSLTLISQAEIQPFDRRKKPKTGMCTRDMHFYDLPWPKEVLQALPDNVQVKMKVTLSYFIEPGPGEIGWKDRYRYASHALRFDINNPSESKEEFVKRINKAAREEDEQLVNTQSASGYWFLGSNARDRGSIHSDTWIGTSAELATSHFISVMPKIGWWRERAHLGCWNRKTRYSLIVSIETVTADVDIYTPVVTMLGLPIPVAIQV
;
A
#
# COMPACT_ATOMS: atom_id res chain seq x y z
N MET A 1 -11.42 -14.35 -4.48
CA MET A 1 -10.13 -15.09 -4.36
C MET A 1 -10.26 -16.03 -3.19
N ASP A 2 -9.56 -17.18 -3.22
CA ASP A 2 -9.53 -18.08 -2.07
C ASP A 2 -8.83 -17.40 -0.88
N LYS A 3 -9.42 -17.48 0.30
CA LYS A 3 -8.78 -17.09 1.57
C LYS A 3 -8.11 -18.32 2.17
N LEU A 4 -6.78 -18.37 2.11
CA LEU A 4 -5.94 -19.45 2.66
C LEU A 4 -5.06 -18.88 3.78
N PRO A 5 -4.77 -19.64 4.85
CA PRO A 5 -3.90 -19.16 5.92
C PRO A 5 -2.45 -19.03 5.45
N HIS A 6 -1.69 -18.10 6.04
CA HIS A 6 -0.24 -18.01 5.78
C HIS A 6 0.51 -19.25 6.31
N ILE A 7 1.59 -19.65 5.62
CA ILE A 7 2.39 -20.82 6.00
C ILE A 7 3.51 -20.40 6.95
N VAL A 8 3.40 -20.77 8.22
CA VAL A 8 4.54 -20.69 9.16
C VAL A 8 5.47 -21.88 8.92
N LEU A 9 6.76 -21.61 8.70
CA LEU A 9 7.76 -22.65 8.50
C LEU A 9 7.95 -23.49 9.79
N PRO A 10 7.78 -24.83 9.73
CA PRO A 10 7.84 -25.68 10.93
C PRO A 10 9.27 -25.90 11.44
N SER A 11 10.28 -25.74 10.59
CA SER A 11 11.70 -25.83 10.92
C SER A 11 12.28 -24.47 11.30
N GLN A 12 13.14 -24.45 12.32
CA GLN A 12 14.04 -23.33 12.58
C GLN A 12 15.13 -23.28 11.49
N PRO A 13 15.67 -22.08 11.17
CA PRO A 13 16.71 -21.92 10.14
C PRO A 13 18.02 -22.64 10.49
N GLU A 14 18.82 -22.89 9.45
CA GLU A 14 20.15 -23.47 9.60
C GLU A 14 21.12 -22.41 10.17
N VAL A 15 21.66 -22.63 11.36
CA VAL A 15 22.55 -21.68 12.04
C VAL A 15 24.01 -21.92 11.64
N ARG A 16 24.66 -20.90 11.05
CA ARG A 16 26.07 -20.96 10.60
C ARG A 16 26.93 -19.84 11.23
N PRO A 17 28.22 -20.06 11.51
CA PRO A 17 29.14 -19.00 11.96
C PRO A 17 29.33 -17.89 10.91
N TYR A 18 29.34 -16.61 11.30
CA TYR A 18 29.33 -15.47 10.38
C TYR A 18 30.51 -14.49 10.51
N THR A 19 31.02 -14.00 9.38
CA THR A 19 31.85 -12.79 9.26
C THR A 19 31.59 -12.08 7.91
N SER A 20 31.58 -10.75 7.87
CA SER A 20 31.14 -9.96 6.70
C SER A 20 32.16 -9.83 5.56
N THR A 21 31.65 -9.61 4.35
CA THR A 21 32.38 -9.42 3.07
C THR A 21 32.11 -8.04 2.43
N SER A 22 32.71 -7.74 1.26
CA SER A 22 32.61 -6.47 0.51
C SER A 22 32.46 -6.73 -1.01
N SER A 23 31.81 -5.83 -1.77
CA SER A 23 31.30 -6.12 -3.14
C SER A 23 31.31 -4.94 -4.13
N ALA A 24 31.16 -5.23 -5.44
CA ALA A 24 31.08 -4.29 -6.58
C ALA A 24 30.03 -4.74 -7.64
N ILE A 25 29.83 -3.99 -8.75
CA ILE A 25 28.62 -4.05 -9.63
C ILE A 25 28.98 -4.08 -11.14
N ASN A 26 28.15 -4.71 -12.01
CA ASN A 26 28.30 -4.82 -13.49
C ASN A 26 26.93 -4.70 -14.27
N PRO A 27 26.91 -4.62 -15.64
CA PRO A 27 25.72 -4.31 -16.50
C PRO A 27 25.22 -5.43 -17.48
N ILE A 28 24.26 -5.14 -18.39
CA ILE A 28 23.29 -6.09 -19.08
C ILE A 28 23.09 -5.82 -20.62
N GLU A 29 22.60 -6.80 -21.43
CA GLU A 29 22.39 -6.78 -22.92
C GLU A 29 20.96 -7.19 -23.46
N VAL A 30 20.71 -7.27 -24.81
CA VAL A 30 19.38 -7.38 -25.50
C VAL A 30 19.40 -8.19 -26.86
N THR A 31 18.25 -8.71 -27.35
CA THR A 31 18.01 -9.68 -28.47
C THR A 31 17.64 -9.15 -29.89
N ALA A 32 17.46 -10.03 -30.91
CA ALA A 32 17.32 -9.70 -32.36
C ALA A 32 16.21 -10.46 -33.18
N ARG A 33 15.92 -10.04 -34.43
CA ARG A 33 14.86 -10.59 -35.35
C ARG A 33 15.17 -10.50 -36.88
N ASN A 34 14.39 -11.22 -37.72
CA ASN A 34 14.41 -11.12 -39.20
C ASN A 34 13.45 -10.03 -39.75
N ARG A 35 13.90 -9.30 -40.78
CA ARG A 35 13.33 -8.03 -41.28
C ARG A 35 12.23 -8.17 -42.35
N VAL A 36 12.53 -8.86 -43.45
CA VAL A 36 11.73 -8.75 -44.70
C VAL A 36 10.35 -9.41 -44.55
N GLN A 37 10.33 -10.56 -43.89
CA GLN A 37 9.12 -11.32 -43.58
C GLN A 37 8.18 -10.52 -42.66
N HIS A 38 8.74 -9.89 -41.62
CA HIS A 38 8.00 -9.09 -40.63
C HIS A 38 7.34 -7.86 -41.26
N GLY A 39 8.09 -7.08 -42.04
CA GLY A 39 7.55 -5.89 -42.71
C GLY A 39 6.43 -6.21 -43.71
N SER A 40 6.57 -7.32 -44.44
CA SER A 40 5.56 -7.76 -45.42
C SER A 40 4.25 -8.22 -44.76
N TYR A 41 4.34 -8.89 -43.60
CA TYR A 41 3.17 -9.30 -42.82
C TYR A 41 2.35 -8.09 -42.34
N LEU A 42 3.02 -7.10 -41.74
CA LEU A 42 2.35 -5.89 -41.22
C LEU A 42 1.69 -5.05 -42.33
N GLN A 43 2.28 -5.00 -43.54
CA GLN A 43 1.63 -4.37 -44.69
C GLN A 43 0.31 -5.07 -45.09
N ALA A 44 0.19 -6.38 -44.92
CA ALA A 44 -1.03 -7.12 -45.23
C ALA A 44 -2.12 -6.87 -44.18
N GLN A 45 -1.78 -6.99 -42.89
CA GLN A 45 -2.72 -6.78 -41.79
C GLN A 45 -3.23 -5.33 -41.73
N PHE A 46 -2.35 -4.34 -41.95
CA PHE A 46 -2.77 -2.93 -42.05
C PHE A 46 -3.82 -2.70 -43.15
N LYS A 47 -3.65 -3.33 -44.34
CA LYS A 47 -4.64 -3.24 -45.43
C LYS A 47 -5.96 -3.91 -45.04
N LYS A 48 -5.90 -5.10 -44.42
CA LYS A 48 -7.07 -5.86 -43.97
C LYS A 48 -7.88 -5.07 -42.94
N ALA A 49 -7.27 -4.69 -41.82
CA ALA A 49 -7.92 -3.95 -40.74
C ALA A 49 -8.50 -2.60 -41.21
N TRP A 50 -7.84 -1.91 -42.15
CA TRP A 50 -8.39 -0.70 -42.78
C TRP A 50 -9.70 -0.97 -43.51
N HIS A 51 -9.77 -2.04 -44.32
CA HIS A 51 -10.96 -2.39 -45.08
C HIS A 51 -12.10 -2.91 -44.18
N GLU A 52 -11.78 -3.68 -43.14
CA GLU A 52 -12.76 -4.15 -42.16
C GLU A 52 -13.36 -2.98 -41.36
N SER A 53 -12.52 -2.04 -40.89
CA SER A 53 -12.99 -0.83 -40.20
C SER A 53 -13.90 0.05 -41.09
N GLN A 54 -13.61 0.18 -42.39
CA GLN A 54 -14.49 0.88 -43.35
C GLN A 54 -15.80 0.12 -43.64
N ALA A 55 -15.78 -1.21 -43.67
CA ALA A 55 -16.99 -2.01 -43.87
C ALA A 55 -17.98 -1.83 -42.70
N THR A 56 -17.49 -1.86 -41.45
CA THR A 56 -18.30 -1.62 -40.26
C THR A 56 -18.87 -0.19 -40.21
N GLN A 57 -18.18 0.80 -40.80
CA GLN A 57 -18.67 2.18 -40.90
C GLN A 57 -19.85 2.37 -41.86
N LEU A 58 -20.02 1.51 -42.88
CA LEU A 58 -21.12 1.63 -43.85
C LEU A 58 -22.50 1.24 -43.28
N ALA A 59 -22.55 0.61 -42.10
CA ALA A 59 -23.79 0.32 -41.37
C ALA A 59 -24.27 1.46 -40.46
N LEU A 60 -23.51 2.54 -40.32
CA LEU A 60 -23.80 3.66 -39.41
C LEU A 60 -23.99 4.96 -40.20
N VAL A 61 -25.11 5.66 -39.96
CA VAL A 61 -25.50 6.84 -40.73
C VAL A 61 -24.64 8.06 -40.34
N GLY A 62 -23.56 8.29 -41.06
CA GLY A 62 -22.77 9.53 -40.97
C GLY A 62 -21.32 9.36 -41.44
N ALA A 63 -20.95 10.04 -42.53
CA ALA A 63 -19.62 9.93 -43.12
C ALA A 63 -18.51 10.52 -42.20
N ARG A 64 -17.77 9.64 -41.50
CA ARG A 64 -16.59 10.00 -40.70
C ARG A 64 -15.31 9.97 -41.55
N ASN A 65 -14.36 10.85 -41.21
CA ASN A 65 -13.16 11.10 -42.02
C ASN A 65 -11.93 10.22 -41.69
N GLY A 66 -12.11 9.05 -41.08
CA GLY A 66 -11.01 8.15 -40.71
C GLY A 66 -11.45 6.85 -40.05
N VAL A 67 -10.48 5.96 -39.82
CA VAL A 67 -10.65 4.61 -39.24
C VAL A 67 -9.97 4.50 -37.88
N TYR A 68 -10.34 3.47 -37.11
CA TYR A 68 -9.69 3.09 -35.86
C TYR A 68 -8.95 1.77 -36.05
N LEU A 69 -7.65 1.76 -35.76
CA LEU A 69 -6.75 0.62 -35.90
C LEU A 69 -6.09 0.31 -34.56
N GLU A 70 -5.93 -0.97 -34.27
CA GLU A 70 -5.34 -1.46 -33.04
C GLU A 70 -4.00 -2.11 -33.34
N PHE A 71 -2.90 -1.48 -32.92
CA PHE A 71 -1.55 -2.01 -33.07
C PHE A 71 -1.21 -2.89 -31.87
N ILE A 72 -0.80 -4.13 -32.14
CA ILE A 72 -0.51 -5.14 -31.13
C ILE A 72 1.01 -5.33 -31.08
N SER A 73 1.59 -5.42 -29.89
CA SER A 73 3.00 -5.81 -29.69
C SER A 73 3.15 -7.30 -29.48
N ASP A 74 4.37 -7.81 -29.66
CA ASP A 74 4.67 -9.19 -29.27
C ASP A 74 4.58 -9.37 -27.74
N PRO A 75 4.27 -10.60 -27.26
CA PRO A 75 4.35 -10.99 -25.86
C PRO A 75 5.53 -10.39 -25.08
N GLY A 76 5.25 -9.53 -24.11
CA GLY A 76 6.25 -8.89 -23.25
C GLY A 76 7.12 -7.81 -23.90
N ALA A 77 6.91 -7.45 -25.18
CA ALA A 77 7.68 -6.40 -25.86
C ALA A 77 7.09 -4.98 -25.62
N GLU A 78 7.95 -3.96 -25.57
CA GLU A 78 7.51 -2.56 -25.54
C GLU A 78 7.02 -2.12 -26.93
N LEU A 79 5.72 -1.88 -27.09
CA LEU A 79 5.16 -1.25 -28.29
C LEU A 79 5.62 0.21 -28.38
N VAL A 80 6.25 0.63 -29.49
CA VAL A 80 6.83 1.98 -29.61
C VAL A 80 5.78 3.00 -30.04
N THR A 81 4.90 3.29 -29.08
CA THR A 81 3.72 4.17 -29.20
C THR A 81 4.05 5.60 -29.63
N LYS A 82 5.20 6.15 -29.21
CA LYS A 82 5.70 7.49 -29.60
C LYS A 82 5.98 7.67 -31.11
N SER A 83 5.75 6.66 -31.95
CA SER A 83 5.83 6.76 -33.41
C SER A 83 4.58 6.24 -34.14
N LEU A 84 3.52 5.94 -33.39
CA LEU A 84 2.16 5.64 -33.86
C LEU A 84 1.26 6.89 -33.97
N GLU A 85 1.76 8.07 -33.58
CA GLU A 85 1.07 9.36 -33.63
C GLU A 85 1.81 10.37 -34.51
N ASP A 86 1.09 11.34 -35.08
CA ASP A 86 1.67 12.53 -35.72
C ASP A 86 1.06 13.82 -35.15
N MET A 87 1.69 14.33 -34.09
CA MET A 87 1.31 15.58 -33.42
C MET A 87 1.36 16.82 -34.33
N ARG A 88 2.08 16.78 -35.47
CA ARG A 88 2.20 17.94 -36.38
C ARG A 88 0.98 18.10 -37.28
N SER A 89 0.39 17.00 -37.75
CA SER A 89 -0.84 17.04 -38.56
C SER A 89 -2.12 16.91 -37.73
N ARG A 90 -2.08 16.19 -36.58
CA ARG A 90 -3.27 15.75 -35.81
C ARG A 90 -4.25 14.87 -36.62
N GLU A 91 -3.84 14.43 -37.80
CA GLU A 91 -4.58 13.53 -38.70
C GLU A 91 -4.31 12.04 -38.36
N ILE A 92 -3.34 11.78 -37.48
CA ILE A 92 -3.09 10.49 -36.81
C ILE A 92 -2.99 10.77 -35.31
N ARG A 93 -3.76 10.05 -34.48
CA ARG A 93 -3.80 10.24 -33.02
C ARG A 93 -3.81 8.92 -32.29
N LEU A 94 -2.99 8.80 -31.26
CA LEU A 94 -3.05 7.69 -30.31
C LEU A 94 -4.15 7.99 -29.29
N LEU A 95 -5.04 7.04 -29.04
CA LEU A 95 -6.25 7.26 -28.23
C LEU A 95 -6.16 6.58 -26.86
N ASN A 96 -5.67 5.34 -26.85
CA ASN A 96 -5.51 4.55 -25.63
C ASN A 96 -4.38 3.53 -25.84
N ILE A 97 -3.73 3.15 -24.74
CA ILE A 97 -2.78 2.04 -24.66
C ILE A 97 -3.28 1.14 -23.53
N ARG A 98 -3.68 -0.10 -23.83
CA ARG A 98 -4.09 -1.09 -22.82
C ARG A 98 -3.25 -2.34 -22.96
N LYS A 99 -3.05 -3.05 -21.84
CA LYS A 99 -2.43 -4.39 -21.85
C LYS A 99 -3.53 -5.42 -21.66
N VAL A 100 -3.47 -6.50 -22.43
CA VAL A 100 -4.37 -7.65 -22.33
C VAL A 100 -3.56 -8.92 -22.51
N GLU A 101 -4.10 -10.05 -22.07
CA GLU A 101 -3.59 -11.36 -22.50
C GLU A 101 -4.21 -11.72 -23.86
N ASN A 102 -3.43 -12.37 -24.72
CA ASN A 102 -3.90 -12.89 -26.00
C ASN A 102 -4.52 -14.29 -25.83
N ASP A 103 -4.99 -14.90 -26.93
CA ASP A 103 -5.60 -16.24 -26.97
C ASP A 103 -4.64 -17.39 -26.53
N ALA A 104 -3.38 -17.07 -26.20
CA ALA A 104 -2.36 -17.98 -25.68
C ALA A 104 -1.87 -17.59 -24.26
N GLY A 105 -2.61 -16.73 -23.54
CA GLY A 105 -2.29 -16.31 -22.17
C GLY A 105 -1.12 -15.33 -22.05
N GLN A 106 -0.70 -14.69 -23.15
CA GLN A 106 0.50 -13.85 -23.16
C GLN A 106 0.16 -12.35 -23.15
N LEU A 107 0.78 -11.63 -22.22
CA LEU A 107 0.62 -10.19 -22.04
C LEU A 107 1.15 -9.40 -23.27
N VAL A 108 0.22 -8.86 -24.05
CA VAL A 108 0.46 -7.98 -25.21
C VAL A 108 -0.02 -6.57 -24.91
N THR A 109 0.72 -5.57 -25.39
CA THR A 109 0.28 -4.16 -25.36
C THR A 109 -0.47 -3.84 -26.65
N LEU A 110 -1.72 -3.38 -26.51
CA LEU A 110 -2.58 -2.87 -27.58
C LEU A 110 -2.57 -1.34 -27.57
N ALA A 111 -2.32 -0.71 -28.72
CA ALA A 111 -2.43 0.73 -28.91
C ALA A 111 -3.52 1.05 -29.95
N THR A 112 -4.61 1.68 -29.50
CA THR A 112 -5.72 2.08 -30.36
C THR A 112 -5.44 3.45 -30.97
N VAL A 113 -5.38 3.53 -32.30
CA VAL A 113 -4.96 4.71 -33.06
C VAL A 113 -6.04 5.10 -34.06
N TYR A 114 -6.44 6.38 -34.06
CA TYR A 114 -7.24 6.97 -35.13
C TYR A 114 -6.34 7.40 -36.29
N VAL A 115 -6.70 7.02 -37.52
CA VAL A 115 -5.99 7.43 -38.75
C VAL A 115 -6.99 8.02 -39.75
N SER A 116 -6.79 9.27 -40.15
CA SER A 116 -7.69 9.90 -41.12
C SER A 116 -7.51 9.35 -42.54
N ASN A 117 -8.57 9.46 -43.34
CA ASN A 117 -8.58 9.01 -44.74
C ASN A 117 -7.49 9.67 -45.60
N LYS A 118 -7.04 10.89 -45.24
CA LYS A 118 -5.92 11.58 -45.91
C LYS A 118 -4.58 10.90 -45.65
N MET A 119 -4.40 10.33 -44.45
CA MET A 119 -3.14 9.72 -43.98
C MET A 119 -3.05 8.21 -44.24
N ARG A 120 -3.97 7.63 -45.03
CA ARG A 120 -4.02 6.19 -45.36
C ARG A 120 -2.70 5.58 -45.84
N LYS A 121 -1.81 6.36 -46.46
CA LYS A 121 -0.49 5.91 -46.94
C LYS A 121 0.63 5.92 -45.89
N TYR A 122 0.45 6.57 -44.73
CA TYR A 122 1.51 6.89 -43.77
C TYR A 122 2.21 5.65 -43.17
N PHE A 123 1.45 4.71 -42.63
CA PHE A 123 2.03 3.48 -42.09
C PHE A 123 2.52 2.54 -43.21
N ALA A 124 1.80 2.51 -44.35
CA ALA A 124 2.21 1.74 -45.51
C ALA A 124 3.61 2.15 -46.04
N SER A 125 3.92 3.46 -46.09
CA SER A 125 5.27 3.91 -46.49
C SER A 125 6.33 3.63 -45.41
N LYS A 126 6.01 3.80 -44.12
CA LYS A 126 6.96 3.41 -43.04
C LYS A 126 7.31 1.92 -43.09
N PHE A 127 6.34 1.05 -43.38
CA PHE A 127 6.59 -0.38 -43.54
C PHE A 127 7.41 -0.69 -44.81
N ASP A 128 7.14 0.00 -45.93
CA ASP A 128 7.93 -0.16 -47.16
C ASP A 128 9.38 0.32 -47.00
N GLU A 129 9.59 1.48 -46.39
CA GLU A 129 10.92 1.99 -46.03
C GLU A 129 11.65 1.03 -45.06
N TYR A 130 10.93 0.42 -44.11
CA TYR A 130 11.51 -0.59 -43.22
C TYR A 130 11.94 -1.85 -43.98
N ILE A 131 11.20 -2.30 -45.01
CA ILE A 131 11.63 -3.44 -45.84
C ILE A 131 12.84 -3.04 -46.70
N ASN A 132 12.76 -1.90 -47.40
CA ASN A 132 13.61 -1.60 -48.56
C ASN A 132 14.80 -0.64 -48.30
N GLN A 133 14.86 0.08 -47.17
CA GLN A 133 15.83 1.17 -46.99
C GLN A 133 16.60 1.10 -45.66
N ASN A 134 17.88 1.50 -45.68
CA ASN A 134 18.71 1.66 -44.49
C ASN A 134 18.86 3.15 -44.10
N THR A 135 19.28 3.36 -42.86
CA THR A 135 19.83 4.61 -42.35
C THR A 135 21.35 4.66 -42.62
N ASP A 136 21.94 5.84 -42.52
CA ASP A 136 23.39 6.07 -42.76
C ASP A 136 24.30 5.29 -41.78
N LYS A 137 23.73 4.75 -40.70
CA LYS A 137 24.39 3.89 -39.71
C LYS A 137 24.15 2.39 -39.96
N GLY A 138 23.74 2.00 -41.17
CA GLY A 138 23.51 0.61 -41.59
C GLY A 138 22.18 -0.02 -41.13
N ASN A 139 21.58 0.48 -40.05
CA ASN A 139 20.33 -0.04 -39.49
C ASN A 139 19.11 0.24 -40.41
N PRO A 140 18.11 -0.67 -40.50
CA PRO A 140 16.86 -0.44 -41.23
C PRO A 140 16.14 0.86 -40.84
N LYS A 141 15.53 1.56 -41.80
CA LYS A 141 14.66 2.72 -41.49
C LYS A 141 13.45 2.26 -40.67
N HIS A 142 12.99 3.12 -39.75
CA HIS A 142 11.86 2.86 -38.83
C HIS A 142 11.97 1.58 -37.97
N GLN A 143 13.14 0.93 -37.88
CA GLN A 143 13.33 -0.36 -37.18
C GLN A 143 12.69 -0.39 -35.80
N ARG A 144 12.93 0.64 -34.97
CA ARG A 144 12.42 0.73 -33.60
C ARG A 144 10.89 0.73 -33.53
N LEU A 145 10.19 1.27 -34.53
CA LEU A 145 8.73 1.18 -34.61
C LEU A 145 8.30 -0.19 -35.13
N VAL A 146 8.76 -0.57 -36.32
CA VAL A 146 8.18 -1.71 -37.04
C VAL A 146 8.49 -3.05 -36.37
N ALA A 147 9.67 -3.19 -35.74
CA ALA A 147 10.02 -4.38 -34.97
C ALA A 147 9.36 -4.46 -33.57
N SER A 148 8.54 -3.48 -33.19
CA SER A 148 7.76 -3.48 -31.93
C SER A 148 6.28 -3.85 -32.11
N ILE A 149 5.82 -3.95 -33.36
CA ILE A 149 4.45 -4.30 -33.72
C ILE A 149 4.46 -5.77 -34.17
N ALA A 150 3.64 -6.61 -33.54
CA ALA A 150 3.37 -7.98 -33.95
C ALA A 150 2.23 -8.06 -34.98
N ASP A 151 1.10 -7.37 -34.72
CA ASP A 151 -0.15 -7.53 -35.49
C ASP A 151 -1.00 -6.24 -35.49
N ILE A 152 -2.03 -6.16 -36.35
CA ILE A 152 -2.91 -4.98 -36.48
C ILE A 152 -4.38 -5.41 -36.68
N LYS A 153 -5.30 -4.95 -35.81
CA LYS A 153 -6.74 -5.34 -35.80
C LYS A 153 -7.70 -4.11 -35.70
N SER A 154 -8.99 -4.35 -35.48
CA SER A 154 -10.05 -3.34 -35.23
C SER A 154 -10.88 -3.73 -33.99
N ALA A 155 -11.58 -2.78 -33.32
CA ALA A 155 -12.01 -2.94 -31.90
C ALA A 155 -13.40 -2.36 -31.53
N LEU A 156 -14.07 -3.02 -30.57
CA LEU A 156 -15.38 -2.79 -29.88
C LEU A 156 -15.36 -3.60 -28.54
N LEU A 157 -16.23 -3.52 -27.51
CA LEU A 157 -17.39 -2.68 -27.12
C LEU A 157 -17.70 -2.80 -25.58
N VAL A 158 -18.76 -2.13 -25.11
CA VAL A 158 -19.49 -2.22 -23.80
C VAL A 158 -18.71 -2.04 -22.49
N ASP A 159 -17.79 -2.93 -22.08
CA ASP A 159 -17.14 -2.82 -20.75
C ASP A 159 -16.35 -1.51 -20.57
N SER A 160 -16.06 -0.84 -21.69
CA SER A 160 -15.44 0.49 -21.81
C SER A 160 -16.18 1.66 -21.12
N PHE A 161 -17.37 1.47 -20.56
CA PHE A 161 -18.21 2.56 -20.02
C PHE A 161 -18.29 2.65 -18.49
N TRP A 162 -17.82 1.65 -17.73
CA TRP A 162 -17.74 1.75 -16.27
C TRP A 162 -16.35 2.26 -15.88
N THR A 163 -16.24 3.50 -15.38
CA THR A 163 -14.94 4.16 -15.17
C THR A 163 -14.47 4.18 -13.71
N ASP A 164 -15.32 3.81 -12.75
CA ASP A 164 -14.92 3.61 -11.36
C ASP A 164 -14.40 2.18 -11.13
N LEU A 165 -13.10 1.98 -11.33
CA LEU A 165 -12.45 0.67 -11.15
C LEU A 165 -12.27 0.28 -9.66
N SER A 166 -12.59 1.17 -8.73
CA SER A 166 -12.49 0.98 -7.28
C SER A 166 -13.81 0.52 -6.66
N ALA A 167 -14.93 1.07 -7.11
CA ALA A 167 -16.25 0.73 -6.58
C ALA A 167 -16.82 -0.55 -7.19
N THR A 168 -17.48 -1.37 -6.36
CA THR A 168 -18.23 -2.53 -6.84
C THR A 168 -19.43 -2.07 -7.67
N LYS A 169 -19.48 -2.50 -8.95
CA LYS A 169 -20.66 -2.34 -9.84
C LYS A 169 -21.95 -2.75 -9.09
N PRO A 170 -23.09 -2.07 -9.29
CA PRO A 170 -24.37 -2.53 -8.76
C PRO A 170 -24.64 -3.98 -9.20
N GLY A 171 -25.29 -4.76 -8.33
CA GLY A 171 -25.59 -6.17 -8.60
C GLY A 171 -27.03 -6.35 -9.07
N LEU A 172 -27.72 -7.30 -8.43
CA LEU A 172 -29.19 -7.39 -8.48
C LEU A 172 -29.84 -6.24 -7.69
N GLU A 173 -29.23 -5.82 -6.58
CA GLU A 173 -29.69 -4.67 -5.80
C GLU A 173 -29.37 -3.35 -6.49
N LYS A 174 -30.31 -2.40 -6.39
CA LYS A 174 -30.12 -1.04 -6.89
C LYS A 174 -29.17 -0.26 -5.99
N LYS A 175 -28.25 0.50 -6.57
CA LYS A 175 -27.44 1.52 -5.88
C LYS A 175 -27.63 2.88 -6.53
N TRP A 176 -27.21 3.95 -5.86
CA TRP A 176 -27.10 5.26 -6.50
C TRP A 176 -25.89 5.28 -7.45
N VAL A 177 -26.10 5.70 -8.69
CA VAL A 177 -25.12 5.66 -9.79
C VAL A 177 -25.10 7.02 -10.46
N GLU A 178 -23.90 7.59 -10.65
CA GLU A 178 -23.69 8.70 -11.55
C GLU A 178 -23.76 8.21 -12.99
N VAL A 179 -24.72 8.71 -13.78
CA VAL A 179 -24.66 8.61 -15.24
C VAL A 179 -24.06 9.90 -15.77
N TRP A 180 -22.89 9.77 -16.40
CA TRP A 180 -22.24 10.84 -17.14
C TRP A 180 -22.75 10.78 -18.57
N LEU A 181 -23.30 11.87 -19.06
CA LEU A 181 -23.83 12.05 -20.41
C LEU A 181 -22.90 12.91 -21.24
N ARG A 182 -22.84 12.63 -22.54
CA ARG A 182 -22.23 13.47 -23.58
C ARG A 182 -23.18 14.62 -23.88
N GLY A 183 -22.68 15.86 -23.84
CA GLY A 183 -23.48 17.05 -24.11
C GLY A 183 -23.35 18.13 -23.05
N SER A 184 -24.10 19.22 -23.22
CA SER A 184 -24.17 20.33 -22.25
C SER A 184 -25.47 21.15 -22.34
N SER A 185 -26.43 20.74 -23.18
CA SER A 185 -27.70 21.39 -23.41
C SER A 185 -28.84 20.81 -22.57
N ASP A 186 -29.88 21.61 -22.33
CA ASP A 186 -31.11 21.14 -21.67
C ASP A 186 -31.95 20.17 -22.50
N GLU A 187 -31.69 20.02 -23.80
CA GLU A 187 -32.40 19.00 -24.61
C GLU A 187 -31.85 17.60 -24.35
N GLU A 188 -30.53 17.47 -24.16
CA GLU A 188 -29.90 16.20 -23.79
C GLU A 188 -30.40 15.73 -22.41
N VAL A 189 -30.60 16.66 -21.46
CA VAL A 189 -31.29 16.40 -20.18
C VAL A 189 -32.73 15.90 -20.42
N ARG A 190 -33.53 16.63 -21.22
CA ARG A 190 -34.93 16.25 -21.50
C ARG A 190 -35.06 14.94 -22.26
N ILE A 191 -34.08 14.53 -23.05
CA ILE A 191 -34.03 13.21 -23.70
C ILE A 191 -33.74 12.13 -22.65
N PHE A 192 -32.73 12.33 -21.80
CA PHE A 192 -32.36 11.33 -20.79
C PHE A 192 -33.43 11.17 -19.69
N ASP A 193 -34.04 12.25 -19.23
CA ASP A 193 -35.11 12.22 -18.21
C ASP A 193 -36.36 11.48 -18.71
N ARG A 194 -36.69 11.60 -20.01
CA ARG A 194 -37.75 10.78 -20.64
C ARG A 194 -37.40 9.29 -20.60
N LEU A 195 -36.14 8.91 -20.80
CA LEU A 195 -35.69 7.53 -20.76
C LEU A 195 -35.70 6.96 -19.33
N ILE A 196 -35.24 7.74 -18.34
CA ILE A 196 -35.34 7.40 -16.89
C ILE A 196 -36.80 7.07 -16.53
N HIS A 197 -37.74 7.93 -16.93
CA HIS A 197 -39.17 7.70 -16.69
C HIS A 197 -39.73 6.50 -17.46
N GLN A 198 -39.30 6.25 -18.71
CA GLN A 198 -39.72 5.07 -19.48
C GLN A 198 -39.23 3.75 -18.87
N LEU A 199 -38.09 3.76 -18.17
CA LEU A 199 -37.51 2.59 -17.51
C LEU A 199 -37.93 2.45 -16.03
N ASN A 200 -38.78 3.34 -15.51
CA ASN A 200 -39.19 3.40 -14.10
C ASN A 200 -37.97 3.40 -13.13
N LEU A 201 -37.00 4.28 -13.40
CA LEU A 201 -35.83 4.48 -12.55
C LEU A 201 -35.97 5.76 -11.73
N ASP A 202 -35.61 5.71 -10.46
CA ASP A 202 -35.60 6.87 -9.57
C ASP A 202 -34.35 7.72 -9.85
N ALA A 203 -34.47 9.04 -9.69
CA ALA A 203 -33.37 9.98 -9.91
C ALA A 203 -33.37 11.10 -8.87
N ARG A 204 -32.18 11.60 -8.52
CA ARG A 204 -32.04 12.83 -7.73
C ARG A 204 -32.48 14.04 -8.57
N GLN A 205 -32.93 15.09 -7.90
CA GLN A 205 -33.29 16.35 -8.54
C GLN A 205 -32.03 17.13 -8.96
N GLY A 206 -32.13 17.91 -10.04
CA GLY A 206 -31.01 18.64 -10.62
C GLY A 206 -30.19 17.83 -11.64
N VAL A 207 -29.18 18.50 -12.20
CA VAL A 207 -28.10 17.95 -13.05
C VAL A 207 -26.87 18.84 -12.91
N ILE A 208 -25.67 18.26 -12.90
CA ILE A 208 -24.41 19.01 -12.96
C ILE A 208 -24.05 19.19 -14.45
N LYS A 209 -23.61 20.39 -14.85
CA LYS A 209 -23.21 20.69 -16.24
C LYS A 209 -21.77 21.16 -16.33
N PHE A 210 -21.00 20.48 -17.19
CA PHE A 210 -19.68 20.87 -17.67
C PHE A 210 -19.77 21.25 -19.17
N PRO A 211 -18.73 21.84 -19.78
CA PRO A 211 -18.80 22.26 -21.19
C PRO A 211 -19.13 21.16 -22.21
N GLU A 212 -18.77 19.90 -21.92
CA GLU A 212 -19.05 18.72 -22.78
C GLU A 212 -19.64 17.52 -22.03
N ARG A 213 -20.01 17.66 -20.75
CA ARG A 213 -20.63 16.58 -19.95
C ARG A 213 -21.80 17.10 -19.13
N ILE A 214 -22.79 16.24 -18.92
CA ILE A 214 -23.86 16.42 -17.93
C ILE A 214 -23.81 15.22 -16.99
N VAL A 215 -23.96 15.41 -15.68
CA VAL A 215 -24.03 14.32 -14.71
C VAL A 215 -25.40 14.29 -14.05
N LYS A 216 -26.00 13.09 -13.97
CA LYS A 216 -27.27 12.86 -13.27
C LYS A 216 -27.20 11.57 -12.44
N VAL A 217 -27.67 11.64 -11.20
CA VAL A 217 -27.62 10.52 -10.24
C VAL A 217 -28.96 9.76 -10.26
N ILE A 218 -28.91 8.44 -10.49
CA ILE A 218 -30.07 7.54 -10.60
C ILE A 218 -29.96 6.33 -9.65
N PHE A 219 -31.07 5.66 -9.36
CA PHE A 219 -31.11 4.44 -8.54
C PHE A 219 -31.35 3.21 -9.41
N ALA A 220 -30.29 2.42 -9.63
CA ALA A 220 -30.22 1.42 -10.70
C ALA A 220 -29.46 0.13 -10.31
N SER A 221 -29.93 -1.02 -10.83
CA SER A 221 -29.23 -2.31 -10.80
C SER A 221 -28.35 -2.49 -12.04
N MET A 222 -27.50 -3.52 -12.10
CA MET A 222 -26.71 -3.82 -13.32
C MET A 222 -27.63 -3.94 -14.56
N SER A 223 -28.75 -4.66 -14.40
CA SER A 223 -29.70 -4.87 -15.49
C SER A 223 -30.35 -3.57 -15.97
N ASP A 224 -30.39 -2.52 -15.15
CA ASP A 224 -30.96 -1.22 -15.53
C ASP A 224 -29.93 -0.36 -16.27
N LEU A 225 -28.66 -0.43 -15.85
CA LEU A 225 -27.54 0.17 -16.58
C LEU A 225 -27.36 -0.46 -17.95
N GLU A 226 -27.53 -1.78 -18.10
CA GLU A 226 -27.50 -2.47 -19.39
C GLU A 226 -28.61 -1.96 -20.34
N LYS A 227 -29.86 -1.86 -19.85
CA LYS A 227 -30.99 -1.31 -20.62
C LYS A 227 -30.73 0.14 -21.03
N LEU A 228 -30.22 0.97 -20.11
CA LEU A 228 -29.85 2.36 -20.37
C LEU A 228 -28.77 2.47 -21.46
N THR A 229 -27.71 1.66 -21.40
CA THR A 229 -26.63 1.63 -22.41
C THR A 229 -27.12 1.16 -23.78
N GLN A 230 -28.07 0.22 -23.81
CA GLN A 230 -28.68 -0.26 -25.06
C GLN A 230 -29.65 0.76 -25.70
N THR A 231 -30.22 1.66 -24.90
CA THR A 231 -31.31 2.57 -25.33
C THR A 231 -30.88 4.04 -25.45
N SER A 232 -29.69 4.41 -24.95
CA SER A 232 -29.24 5.81 -24.89
C SER A 232 -27.88 6.05 -25.55
N ASP A 233 -27.90 6.71 -26.71
CA ASP A 233 -26.70 7.29 -27.32
C ASP A 233 -26.04 8.37 -26.43
N LEU A 234 -26.74 8.93 -25.44
CA LEU A 234 -26.21 10.03 -24.64
C LEU A 234 -25.14 9.60 -23.64
N ILE A 235 -25.06 8.32 -23.26
CA ILE A 235 -24.22 7.88 -22.14
C ILE A 235 -22.73 7.96 -22.53
N ALA A 236 -21.92 8.46 -21.58
CA ALA A 236 -20.48 8.62 -21.68
C ALA A 236 -19.76 7.66 -20.72
N GLU A 237 -20.17 7.64 -19.45
CA GLU A 237 -19.55 6.87 -18.37
C GLU A 237 -20.58 6.56 -17.26
N TYR A 238 -20.31 5.53 -16.47
CA TYR A 238 -20.96 5.26 -15.19
C TYR A 238 -19.96 5.19 -14.04
N ARG A 239 -20.37 5.67 -12.87
CA ARG A 239 -19.64 5.55 -11.59
C ARG A 239 -20.62 5.30 -10.45
N LEU A 240 -20.17 4.71 -9.35
CA LEU A 240 -21.00 4.65 -8.14
C LEU A 240 -21.13 6.07 -7.57
N ALA A 241 -22.34 6.49 -7.22
CA ALA A 241 -22.51 7.77 -6.53
C ALA A 241 -22.06 7.59 -5.07
N LYS A 242 -21.10 8.42 -4.65
CA LYS A 242 -20.50 8.35 -3.31
C LYS A 242 -21.44 8.95 -2.27
N THR A 243 -21.56 8.29 -1.12
CA THR A 243 -22.07 8.90 0.10
C THR A 243 -20.90 9.45 0.91
N THR A 244 -21.03 10.64 1.48
CA THR A 244 -20.01 11.26 2.31
C THR A 244 -20.34 11.13 3.81
N SER A 245 -19.37 11.41 4.68
CA SER A 245 -19.58 11.49 6.13
C SER A 245 -20.72 12.47 6.48
N ALA A 246 -20.79 13.61 5.80
CA ALA A 246 -21.80 14.65 6.02
C ALA A 246 -23.25 14.14 5.89
N PHE A 247 -23.53 13.21 4.97
CA PHE A 247 -24.88 12.63 4.81
C PHE A 247 -25.39 11.95 6.08
N PHE A 248 -24.52 11.27 6.83
CA PHE A 248 -24.88 10.67 8.12
C PHE A 248 -24.90 11.70 9.26
N MET A 249 -24.08 12.75 9.18
CA MET A 249 -24.06 13.86 10.15
C MET A 249 -25.32 14.73 10.13
N GLU A 250 -25.86 15.03 8.95
CA GLU A 250 -27.07 15.86 8.79
C GLU A 250 -28.38 15.14 9.19
N MET A 251 -28.35 13.82 9.40
CA MET A 251 -29.50 13.05 9.88
C MET A 251 -29.90 13.42 11.31
N SER A 252 -31.18 13.28 11.65
CA SER A 252 -31.59 13.40 13.05
C SER A 252 -31.00 12.25 13.89
N ALA A 253 -30.74 12.51 15.18
CA ALA A 253 -30.27 11.49 16.12
C ALA A 253 -31.21 10.25 16.20
N LYS A 254 -32.49 10.39 15.81
CA LYS A 254 -33.43 9.27 15.71
C LYS A 254 -33.10 8.36 14.51
N GLU A 255 -32.77 8.92 13.36
CA GLU A 255 -32.41 8.16 12.15
C GLU A 255 -31.02 7.53 12.32
N GLN A 256 -30.05 8.28 12.85
CA GLN A 256 -28.75 7.72 13.25
C GLN A 256 -28.90 6.57 14.27
N SER A 257 -29.85 6.66 15.22
CA SER A 257 -30.13 5.57 16.16
C SER A 257 -30.64 4.30 15.46
N GLN A 258 -31.28 4.41 14.29
CA GLN A 258 -31.72 3.24 13.51
C GLN A 258 -30.53 2.60 12.81
N TRP A 259 -29.64 3.39 12.19
CA TRP A 259 -28.37 2.93 11.61
C TRP A 259 -27.45 2.27 12.65
N VAL A 260 -27.32 2.84 13.85
CA VAL A 260 -26.59 2.24 14.97
C VAL A 260 -27.21 0.90 15.39
N THR A 261 -28.54 0.79 15.42
CA THR A 261 -29.24 -0.46 15.78
C THR A 261 -29.07 -1.53 14.72
N ASP A 262 -29.12 -1.17 13.43
CA ASP A 262 -28.84 -2.08 12.32
C ASP A 262 -27.40 -2.62 12.37
N LEU A 263 -26.41 -1.73 12.46
CA LEU A 263 -25.00 -2.13 12.54
C LEU A 263 -24.74 -3.02 13.76
N LEU A 264 -25.34 -2.72 14.91
CA LEU A 264 -25.26 -3.57 16.11
C LEU A 264 -25.78 -5.00 15.87
N ASN A 265 -26.85 -5.17 15.10
CA ASN A 265 -27.40 -6.48 14.76
C ASN A 265 -26.53 -7.25 13.74
N ARG A 266 -25.65 -6.56 13.01
CA ARG A 266 -24.71 -7.14 12.03
C ARG A 266 -23.30 -7.39 12.57
N ILE A 267 -22.98 -6.96 13.79
CA ILE A 267 -21.67 -7.22 14.39
C ILE A 267 -21.58 -8.67 14.86
N ASP A 268 -20.63 -9.41 14.29
CA ASP A 268 -20.29 -10.77 14.69
C ASP A 268 -19.00 -10.74 15.54
N LYS A 269 -19.14 -10.96 16.85
CA LYS A 269 -18.04 -10.90 17.83
C LYS A 269 -17.96 -12.18 18.68
N PRO A 270 -16.75 -12.57 19.15
CA PRO A 270 -16.62 -13.67 20.09
C PRO A 270 -17.22 -13.30 21.46
N GLU A 271 -17.48 -14.34 22.26
CA GLU A 271 -17.82 -14.19 23.68
C GLU A 271 -16.64 -13.60 24.48
N HIS A 272 -15.42 -14.04 24.16
CA HIS A 272 -14.17 -13.54 24.74
C HIS A 272 -13.14 -13.23 23.65
N SER A 273 -12.58 -12.02 23.67
CA SER A 273 -11.51 -11.60 22.76
C SER A 273 -10.14 -11.92 23.35
N VAL A 274 -9.31 -12.68 22.62
CA VAL A 274 -7.92 -13.03 23.03
C VAL A 274 -6.91 -11.90 22.82
N SER A 275 -7.30 -10.88 22.04
CA SER A 275 -6.46 -9.75 21.65
C SER A 275 -7.22 -8.43 21.74
N SER A 276 -6.46 -7.33 21.75
CA SER A 276 -7.00 -5.97 21.85
C SER A 276 -6.19 -4.91 21.12
N VAL A 277 -6.84 -3.78 20.85
CA VAL A 277 -6.19 -2.50 20.57
C VAL A 277 -6.30 -1.62 21.82
N CYS A 278 -5.14 -1.25 22.39
CA CYS A 278 -5.07 -0.38 23.56
C CYS A 278 -4.77 1.07 23.13
N ILE A 279 -5.73 1.95 23.37
CA ILE A 279 -5.71 3.35 22.96
C ILE A 279 -5.09 4.20 24.07
N LEU A 280 -3.96 4.85 23.78
CA LEU A 280 -3.25 5.75 24.68
C LEU A 280 -3.53 7.19 24.27
N ASP A 281 -4.55 7.81 24.85
CA ASP A 281 -5.11 9.08 24.37
C ASP A 281 -5.79 9.91 25.49
N THR A 282 -6.83 10.68 25.15
CA THR A 282 -7.65 11.57 26.00
C THR A 282 -8.70 10.87 26.87
N GLY A 283 -8.76 9.53 26.83
CA GLY A 283 -9.82 8.71 27.43
C GLY A 283 -10.85 8.25 26.39
N VAL A 284 -11.85 7.47 26.79
CA VAL A 284 -12.91 6.99 25.88
C VAL A 284 -14.26 6.95 26.58
N ASN A 285 -15.32 7.45 25.93
CA ASN A 285 -16.70 7.34 26.43
C ASN A 285 -17.36 6.03 25.96
N ASN A 286 -16.94 4.91 26.58
CA ASN A 286 -17.35 3.54 26.22
C ASN A 286 -18.87 3.26 26.30
N GLY A 287 -19.64 4.13 26.98
CA GLY A 287 -21.11 4.09 27.00
C GLY A 287 -21.78 4.30 25.64
N HIS A 288 -21.05 4.72 24.60
CA HIS A 288 -21.55 4.76 23.23
C HIS A 288 -22.04 3.36 22.77
N PRO A 289 -23.23 3.21 22.15
CA PRO A 289 -23.80 1.89 21.88
C PRO A 289 -22.91 0.94 21.06
N LEU A 290 -22.12 1.48 20.12
CA LEU A 290 -21.15 0.70 19.33
C LEU A 290 -19.88 0.31 20.11
N LEU A 291 -19.48 1.05 21.15
CA LEU A 291 -18.29 0.71 21.95
C LEU A 291 -18.58 -0.33 23.03
N ARG A 292 -19.75 -0.23 23.67
CA ARG A 292 -20.15 -1.06 24.81
C ARG A 292 -20.00 -2.59 24.62
N PRO A 293 -20.17 -3.19 23.42
CA PRO A 293 -19.93 -4.62 23.19
C PRO A 293 -18.44 -5.03 23.13
N HIS A 294 -17.52 -4.05 23.06
CA HIS A 294 -16.09 -4.23 22.77
C HIS A 294 -15.14 -3.59 23.79
N LEU A 295 -15.61 -2.67 24.65
CA LEU A 295 -14.81 -1.94 25.64
C LEU A 295 -15.48 -1.96 27.02
N ALA A 296 -14.96 -2.78 27.92
CA ALA A 296 -15.46 -2.91 29.30
C ALA A 296 -15.01 -1.73 30.18
N ASP A 297 -15.79 -1.42 31.22
CA ASP A 297 -15.50 -0.32 32.16
C ASP A 297 -14.15 -0.47 32.86
N GLU A 298 -13.71 -1.71 33.12
CA GLU A 298 -12.40 -2.02 33.73
C GLU A 298 -11.22 -1.92 32.74
N ASP A 299 -11.50 -1.98 31.45
CA ASP A 299 -10.54 -1.76 30.36
C ASP A 299 -10.44 -0.27 29.97
N CYS A 300 -11.19 0.62 30.65
CA CYS A 300 -11.04 2.08 30.63
C CYS A 300 -10.28 2.55 31.87
N GLN A 301 -9.10 3.16 31.70
CA GLN A 301 -8.16 3.48 32.77
C GLN A 301 -7.51 4.85 32.58
N SER A 302 -6.72 5.30 33.57
CA SER A 302 -5.94 6.54 33.51
C SER A 302 -4.60 6.38 34.24
N ILE A 303 -3.58 7.13 33.84
CA ILE A 303 -2.33 7.18 34.60
C ILE A 303 -2.51 7.91 35.95
N ASP A 304 -3.29 9.00 35.95
CA ASP A 304 -3.69 9.78 37.14
C ASP A 304 -5.19 9.55 37.41
N PRO A 305 -5.57 8.95 38.56
CA PRO A 305 -6.97 8.74 38.93
C PRO A 305 -7.81 10.03 38.99
N ASN A 306 -7.20 11.19 39.21
CA ASN A 306 -7.92 12.47 39.33
C ASN A 306 -8.51 12.95 37.99
N TRP A 307 -8.01 12.47 36.85
CA TRP A 307 -8.50 12.86 35.52
C TRP A 307 -9.79 12.13 35.11
N GLY A 308 -10.16 11.06 35.84
CA GLY A 308 -11.14 10.09 35.38
C GLY A 308 -10.65 9.31 34.15
N VAL A 309 -11.52 8.47 33.58
CA VAL A 309 -11.22 7.66 32.38
C VAL A 309 -11.97 8.16 31.14
N ASN A 310 -13.00 8.97 31.36
CA ASN A 310 -13.88 9.53 30.34
C ASN A 310 -13.15 10.50 29.42
N ASP A 311 -13.60 10.51 28.17
CA ASP A 311 -13.25 11.49 27.17
C ASP A 311 -14.03 12.80 27.37
N ARG A 312 -13.32 13.92 27.22
CA ARG A 312 -13.84 15.30 27.24
C ARG A 312 -13.29 16.17 26.10
N ASP A 313 -12.49 15.58 25.22
CA ASP A 313 -11.77 16.22 24.10
C ASP A 313 -12.18 15.61 22.74
N GLN A 314 -13.03 14.56 22.77
CA GLN A 314 -13.57 13.81 21.64
C GLN A 314 -12.57 12.90 20.91
N HIS A 315 -11.29 13.30 20.86
CA HIS A 315 -10.25 12.63 20.08
C HIS A 315 -10.11 11.13 20.39
N GLY A 316 -10.10 10.75 21.67
CA GLY A 316 -9.92 9.35 22.08
C GLY A 316 -11.13 8.48 21.74
N THR A 317 -12.35 9.02 21.78
CA THR A 317 -13.56 8.30 21.36
C THR A 317 -13.63 8.17 19.83
N LEU A 318 -13.15 9.15 19.05
CA LEU A 318 -12.98 9.04 17.60
C LEU A 318 -11.98 7.94 17.23
N MET A 319 -10.83 7.92 17.93
CA MET A 319 -9.83 6.85 17.83
C MET A 319 -10.46 5.47 18.13
N ALA A 320 -11.33 5.37 19.14
CA ALA A 320 -12.01 4.12 19.51
C ALA A 320 -13.01 3.63 18.44
N GLY A 321 -13.81 4.52 17.85
CA GLY A 321 -14.69 4.16 16.75
C GLY A 321 -13.90 3.64 15.54
N THR A 322 -12.90 4.39 15.09
CA THR A 322 -12.10 4.04 13.92
C THR A 322 -11.21 2.82 14.16
N ALA A 323 -10.75 2.58 15.40
CA ALA A 323 -9.99 1.37 15.77
C ALA A 323 -10.83 0.08 15.80
N LEU A 324 -12.17 0.15 15.71
CA LEU A 324 -13.07 -0.99 15.51
C LEU A 324 -13.58 -1.06 14.06
N TYR A 325 -14.10 0.07 13.56
CA TYR A 325 -14.91 0.12 12.35
C TYR A 325 -14.14 0.58 11.11
N GLY A 326 -13.10 1.41 11.27
CA GLY A 326 -12.48 2.15 10.18
C GLY A 326 -13.29 3.41 9.88
N ASP A 327 -13.59 3.64 8.59
CA ASP A 327 -14.65 4.57 8.18
C ASP A 327 -16.02 3.88 8.29
N LEU A 328 -16.90 4.43 9.13
CA LEU A 328 -18.26 3.90 9.31
C LEU A 328 -19.13 4.04 8.05
N THR A 329 -18.85 5.00 7.17
CA THR A 329 -19.66 5.25 5.95
C THR A 329 -19.85 3.95 5.15
N LEU A 330 -18.75 3.24 4.91
CA LEU A 330 -18.71 1.97 4.17
C LEU A 330 -19.43 0.81 4.86
N LEU A 331 -19.61 0.86 6.18
CA LEU A 331 -20.32 -0.17 6.97
C LEU A 331 -21.81 0.14 7.13
N LEU A 332 -22.20 1.41 6.99
CA LEU A 332 -23.60 1.85 7.02
C LEU A 332 -24.25 1.78 5.64
N GLU A 333 -23.49 1.99 4.56
CA GLU A 333 -23.96 1.80 3.17
C GLU A 333 -24.22 0.32 2.78
N ASN A 334 -23.82 -0.64 3.62
CA ASN A 334 -23.78 -2.06 3.29
C ASN A 334 -24.43 -2.92 4.38
N ASN A 335 -25.17 -3.96 3.97
CA ASN A 335 -25.89 -4.88 4.84
C ASN A 335 -25.06 -6.12 5.25
N ASP A 336 -23.80 -6.21 4.83
CA ASP A 336 -22.90 -7.32 5.19
C ASP A 336 -22.70 -7.46 6.71
N THR A 337 -22.42 -8.70 7.14
CA THR A 337 -22.01 -9.02 8.52
C THR A 337 -20.61 -8.46 8.80
N VAL A 338 -20.43 -7.84 9.97
CA VAL A 338 -19.21 -7.13 10.36
C VAL A 338 -18.46 -7.92 11.44
N PRO A 339 -17.48 -8.78 11.08
CA PRO A 339 -16.73 -9.56 12.06
C PRO A 339 -15.73 -8.70 12.83
N ILE A 340 -15.90 -8.62 14.16
CA ILE A 340 -14.98 -7.90 15.05
C ILE A 340 -14.50 -8.86 16.13
N ARG A 341 -13.25 -9.32 16.00
CA ARG A 341 -12.71 -10.47 16.76
C ARG A 341 -11.75 -10.11 17.91
N TYR A 342 -11.54 -8.82 18.16
CA TYR A 342 -10.71 -8.27 19.23
C TYR A 342 -11.52 -7.31 20.11
N ALA A 343 -10.97 -6.93 21.26
CA ALA A 343 -11.53 -5.92 22.17
C ALA A 343 -10.79 -4.57 22.03
N LEU A 344 -11.33 -3.51 22.64
CA LEU A 344 -10.57 -2.31 22.93
C LEU A 344 -10.12 -2.28 24.39
N GLU A 345 -9.05 -1.53 24.63
CA GLU A 345 -8.68 -0.99 25.94
C GLU A 345 -8.40 0.50 25.76
N SER A 346 -8.55 1.29 26.83
CA SER A 346 -8.23 2.72 26.84
C SER A 346 -7.45 3.08 28.09
N VAL A 347 -6.34 3.78 27.93
CA VAL A 347 -5.64 4.40 29.05
C VAL A 347 -5.45 5.89 28.76
N LYS A 348 -6.09 6.73 29.56
CA LYS A 348 -5.97 8.18 29.50
C LYS A 348 -4.54 8.58 29.91
N ILE A 349 -3.83 9.20 28.96
CA ILE A 349 -2.46 9.74 29.14
C ILE A 349 -2.42 11.27 29.14
N LEU A 350 -3.53 11.93 28.79
CA LEU A 350 -3.66 13.39 28.77
C LEU A 350 -4.54 13.90 29.94
N PRO A 351 -4.16 15.00 30.62
CA PRO A 351 -5.03 15.67 31.58
C PRO A 351 -6.27 16.27 30.90
N HIS A 352 -7.25 16.71 31.69
CA HIS A 352 -8.37 17.49 31.16
C HIS A 352 -8.02 18.95 30.92
N ASP A 353 -7.20 19.53 31.82
CA ASP A 353 -6.83 20.94 31.83
C ASP A 353 -5.31 21.07 31.77
N GLY A 354 -4.80 21.83 30.79
CA GLY A 354 -3.37 22.04 30.58
C GLY A 354 -2.67 20.87 29.87
N GLU A 355 -1.34 20.83 29.95
CA GLU A 355 -0.49 19.89 29.24
C GLU A 355 0.38 19.06 30.19
N ASN A 356 0.79 17.87 29.74
CA ASN A 356 1.85 17.11 30.41
C ASN A 356 3.20 17.84 30.31
N LYS A 357 4.03 17.75 31.36
CA LYS A 357 5.39 18.30 31.31
C LYS A 357 6.23 17.55 30.26
N PRO A 358 6.83 18.24 29.26
CA PRO A 358 7.50 17.58 28.14
C PRO A 358 8.59 16.56 28.51
N GLU A 359 9.26 16.78 29.65
CA GLU A 359 10.34 15.90 30.14
C GLU A 359 9.86 14.51 30.60
N LEU A 360 8.55 14.25 30.68
CA LEU A 360 7.99 13.02 31.28
C LEU A 360 7.20 12.12 30.32
N TRP A 361 7.13 12.43 29.02
CA TRP A 361 6.30 11.67 28.07
C TRP A 361 6.61 10.15 28.02
N GLY A 362 7.88 9.76 27.96
CA GLY A 362 8.25 8.33 28.02
C GLY A 362 7.76 7.63 29.31
N TYR A 363 7.87 8.30 30.46
CA TYR A 363 7.38 7.80 31.75
C TYR A 363 5.84 7.73 31.83
N ILE A 364 5.14 8.65 31.16
CA ILE A 364 3.68 8.64 31.00
C ILE A 364 3.24 7.42 30.17
N ILE A 365 3.90 7.16 29.03
CA ILE A 365 3.59 5.98 28.20
C ILE A 365 3.94 4.66 28.90
N ALA A 366 5.09 4.58 29.59
CA ALA A 366 5.47 3.40 30.36
C ALA A 366 4.46 3.09 31.48
N GLN A 367 3.90 4.11 32.14
CA GLN A 367 2.78 3.92 33.07
C GLN A 367 1.50 3.47 32.35
N GLY A 368 1.15 4.07 31.21
CA GLY A 368 -0.04 3.69 30.44
C GLY A 368 -0.02 2.21 30.00
N VAL A 369 1.11 1.76 29.48
CA VAL A 369 1.39 0.34 29.17
C VAL A 369 1.21 -0.55 30.40
N SER A 370 1.84 -0.18 31.52
CA SER A 370 1.80 -0.94 32.77
C SER A 370 0.39 -1.04 33.37
N ARG A 371 -0.45 -0.01 33.21
CA ARG A 371 -1.87 -0.02 33.63
C ARG A 371 -2.64 -1.12 32.89
N ALA A 372 -2.65 -1.09 31.56
CA ALA A 372 -3.33 -2.09 30.74
C ALA A 372 -2.80 -3.52 31.01
N GLU A 373 -1.48 -3.69 31.10
CA GLU A 373 -0.86 -5.00 31.35
C GLU A 373 -1.14 -5.55 32.75
N ILE A 374 -1.33 -4.71 33.78
CA ILE A 374 -1.77 -5.15 35.11
C ILE A 374 -3.23 -5.61 35.09
N GLN A 375 -4.10 -4.95 34.33
CA GLN A 375 -5.53 -5.30 34.26
C GLN A 375 -5.78 -6.67 33.62
N ALA A 376 -5.10 -7.00 32.51
CA ALA A 376 -5.23 -8.31 31.87
C ALA A 376 -3.88 -8.82 31.31
N PRO A 377 -3.02 -9.44 32.16
CA PRO A 377 -1.63 -9.78 31.79
C PRO A 377 -1.47 -10.63 30.53
N GLU A 378 -2.36 -11.60 30.29
CA GLU A 378 -2.24 -12.56 29.18
C GLU A 378 -2.74 -12.04 27.83
N ARG A 379 -3.48 -10.91 27.81
CA ARG A 379 -4.13 -10.37 26.61
C ARG A 379 -3.10 -9.81 25.62
N LYS A 380 -3.21 -10.16 24.33
CA LYS A 380 -2.27 -9.68 23.28
C LYS A 380 -2.69 -8.33 22.71
N ARG A 381 -1.85 -7.31 22.91
CA ARG A 381 -2.17 -5.90 22.66
C ARG A 381 -1.45 -5.31 21.46
N THR A 382 -2.13 -4.46 20.71
CA THR A 382 -1.46 -3.40 19.92
C THR A 382 -1.71 -2.06 20.59
N TYR A 383 -0.63 -1.33 20.93
CA TYR A 383 -0.75 0.03 21.45
C TYR A 383 -0.95 1.01 20.30
N CYS A 384 -1.99 1.82 20.38
CA CYS A 384 -2.34 2.86 19.41
C CYS A 384 -2.25 4.23 20.09
N MET A 385 -1.48 5.15 19.52
CA MET A 385 -1.23 6.47 20.12
C MET A 385 -1.08 7.53 19.02
N ALA A 386 -2.04 8.45 18.92
CA ALA A 386 -1.99 9.56 17.97
C ALA A 386 -1.48 10.88 18.58
N VAL A 387 -1.20 10.91 19.89
CA VAL A 387 -0.57 12.04 20.58
C VAL A 387 0.88 12.20 20.12
N THR A 388 1.25 13.40 19.66
CA THR A 388 2.62 13.76 19.23
C THR A 388 2.98 15.17 19.71
N ALA A 389 4.27 15.50 19.82
CA ALA A 389 4.75 16.84 20.13
C ALA A 389 5.34 17.53 18.88
N THR A 390 4.93 18.77 18.64
CA THR A 390 5.32 19.60 17.48
C THR A 390 6.78 20.05 17.46
N ASP A 391 7.58 19.68 18.47
CA ASP A 391 9.00 19.99 18.52
C ASP A 391 9.80 19.06 17.60
N THR A 392 9.97 19.48 16.34
CA THR A 392 10.69 18.72 15.31
C THR A 392 12.22 18.91 15.34
N ARG A 393 12.79 19.56 16.36
CA ARG A 393 14.24 19.86 16.46
C ARG A 393 15.15 18.61 16.45
N ASP A 394 14.59 17.43 16.73
CA ASP A 394 15.34 16.19 16.67
C ASP A 394 15.67 15.72 15.25
N ARG A 395 14.79 15.95 14.26
CA ARG A 395 14.97 15.56 12.84
C ARG A 395 15.48 14.11 12.65
N GLY A 396 14.77 13.17 13.26
CA GLY A 396 15.09 11.74 13.23
C GLY A 396 16.02 11.26 14.36
N ARG A 397 16.56 12.17 15.19
CA ARG A 397 17.30 11.81 16.40
C ARG A 397 16.36 11.22 17.47
N PRO A 398 16.76 10.14 18.17
CA PRO A 398 15.98 9.61 19.28
C PRO A 398 15.88 10.61 20.44
N SER A 399 14.66 11.02 20.73
CA SER A 399 14.28 11.72 21.97
C SER A 399 14.24 10.76 23.16
N SER A 400 13.95 11.27 24.37
CA SER A 400 13.63 10.42 25.52
C SER A 400 12.33 9.65 25.35
N TRP A 401 11.33 10.20 24.65
CA TRP A 401 10.03 9.58 24.43
C TRP A 401 10.10 8.45 23.41
N SER A 402 10.67 8.71 22.23
CA SER A 402 10.88 7.69 21.19
C SER A 402 11.84 6.59 21.63
N ALA A 403 12.85 6.90 22.46
CA ALA A 403 13.72 5.89 23.05
C ALA A 403 13.03 5.04 24.12
N GLU A 404 12.10 5.58 24.92
CA GLU A 404 11.32 4.73 25.85
C GLU A 404 10.35 3.83 25.09
N ILE A 405 9.75 4.28 23.97
CA ILE A 405 8.96 3.41 23.09
C ILE A 405 9.85 2.29 22.50
N ASP A 406 11.07 2.61 22.04
CA ASP A 406 12.03 1.59 21.59
C ASP A 406 12.44 0.61 22.72
N GLN A 407 12.45 1.05 23.98
CA GLN A 407 12.73 0.21 25.15
C GLN A 407 11.54 -0.70 25.51
N LEU A 408 10.31 -0.17 25.51
CA LEU A 408 9.07 -0.89 25.81
C LEU A 408 8.76 -1.98 24.76
N THR A 409 9.01 -1.66 23.48
CA THR A 409 8.84 -2.59 22.35
C THR A 409 9.88 -3.72 22.35
N ALA A 410 11.12 -3.46 22.74
CA ALA A 410 12.23 -4.42 22.72
C ALA A 410 12.44 -5.21 24.03
N ARG A 411 11.61 -5.01 25.06
CA ARG A 411 11.78 -5.65 26.37
C ARG A 411 11.78 -7.18 26.25
N TRP A 412 12.82 -7.82 26.80
CA TRP A 412 13.03 -9.26 26.64
C TRP A 412 11.86 -10.10 27.19
N ASN A 413 11.39 -11.07 26.41
CA ASN A 413 10.17 -11.87 26.64
C ASN A 413 8.84 -11.10 26.72
N GLU A 414 8.86 -9.78 26.64
CA GLU A 414 7.69 -8.90 26.71
C GLU A 414 7.76 -7.89 25.56
N GLN A 415 7.93 -8.37 24.33
CA GLN A 415 7.85 -7.51 23.16
C GLN A 415 6.45 -6.86 23.07
N ARG A 416 6.39 -5.64 22.52
CA ARG A 416 5.14 -4.88 22.34
C ARG A 416 5.09 -4.26 20.95
N LEU A 417 3.94 -4.31 20.27
CA LEU A 417 3.69 -3.54 19.06
C LEU A 417 3.11 -2.16 19.40
N PHE A 418 3.76 -1.12 18.92
CA PHE A 418 3.26 0.26 18.91
C PHE A 418 2.95 0.70 17.49
N ILE A 419 1.81 1.39 17.34
CA ILE A 419 1.36 2.09 16.14
C ILE A 419 1.13 3.55 16.55
N ILE A 420 1.89 4.46 15.93
CA ILE A 420 1.95 5.87 16.31
C ILE A 420 1.72 6.80 15.12
N SER A 421 1.14 7.97 15.38
CA SER A 421 1.01 9.02 14.36
C SER A 421 2.38 9.57 13.93
N ALA A 422 2.48 10.01 12.67
CA ALA A 422 3.61 10.79 12.17
C ALA A 422 3.63 12.25 12.69
N GLY A 423 2.47 12.80 13.06
CA GLY A 423 2.26 14.23 13.31
C GLY A 423 1.56 14.95 12.15
N ASN A 424 0.94 16.11 12.44
CA ASN A 424 0.12 16.87 11.50
C ASN A 424 0.78 18.19 11.07
N SER A 425 1.00 18.38 9.76
CA SER A 425 1.68 19.56 9.16
C SER A 425 0.95 20.90 9.37
N VAL A 426 -0.31 20.85 9.81
CA VAL A 426 -1.18 22.00 10.11
C VAL A 426 -1.04 22.52 11.56
N HIS A 427 -0.36 21.79 12.45
CA HIS A 427 -0.34 22.14 13.87
C HIS A 427 0.44 23.44 14.19
N GLY A 428 1.30 23.90 13.27
CA GLY A 428 2.02 25.18 13.39
C GLY A 428 1.65 26.24 12.34
N ILE A 429 0.76 25.92 11.40
CA ILE A 429 0.49 26.71 10.19
C ILE A 429 -1.01 26.61 9.84
N ASP A 430 -1.68 27.75 9.65
CA ASP A 430 -3.08 27.81 9.23
C ASP A 430 -3.36 27.02 7.94
N PHE A 431 -4.55 26.40 7.87
CA PHE A 431 -5.00 25.55 6.76
C PHE A 431 -4.85 26.25 5.40
N THR A 432 -5.18 27.54 5.32
CA THR A 432 -4.96 28.41 4.14
C THR A 432 -3.56 28.25 3.55
N LYS A 433 -2.52 28.37 4.40
CA LYS A 433 -1.13 28.26 3.94
C LYS A 433 -0.73 26.81 3.70
N ALA A 434 -1.14 25.87 4.55
CA ALA A 434 -0.84 24.45 4.35
C ALA A 434 -1.41 23.90 3.02
N ALA A 435 -2.55 24.43 2.58
CA ALA A 435 -3.16 24.14 1.30
C ALA A 435 -2.47 24.86 0.12
N GLN A 436 -2.04 26.12 0.30
CA GLN A 436 -1.33 26.87 -0.75
C GLN A 436 0.09 26.34 -1.02
N ASP A 437 0.79 25.86 0.01
CA ASP A 437 2.14 25.27 -0.12
C ASP A 437 2.11 23.75 -0.45
N TYR A 438 0.93 23.16 -0.70
CA TYR A 438 0.78 21.72 -1.02
C TYR A 438 1.25 21.40 -2.47
N PRO A 439 1.95 20.27 -2.72
CA PRO A 439 2.44 19.25 -1.79
C PRO A 439 3.89 19.51 -1.31
N ALA A 440 4.40 20.73 -1.46
CA ALA A 440 5.79 21.07 -1.15
C ALA A 440 6.04 21.15 0.37
N ILE A 441 5.06 21.61 1.14
CA ILE A 441 5.17 21.68 2.61
C ILE A 441 5.35 20.29 3.25
N GLN A 442 4.73 19.23 2.71
CA GLN A 442 4.86 17.86 3.22
C GLN A 442 6.27 17.29 3.05
N VAL A 443 7.07 17.77 2.09
CA VAL A 443 8.49 17.38 1.95
C VAL A 443 9.46 18.25 2.74
N THR A 444 8.97 19.32 3.40
CA THR A 444 9.76 20.17 4.31
C THR A 444 9.41 19.98 5.78
N GLU A 445 8.15 19.68 6.12
CA GLU A 445 7.72 19.43 7.49
C GLU A 445 8.13 18.03 7.97
N SER A 446 8.86 18.02 9.08
CA SER A 446 9.36 16.79 9.71
C SER A 446 8.25 16.10 10.49
N ALA A 447 8.24 14.77 10.47
CA ALA A 447 7.49 13.99 11.45
C ALA A 447 7.85 14.41 12.90
N HIS A 448 6.83 14.40 13.75
CA HIS A 448 6.82 14.90 15.14
C HIS A 448 7.38 13.89 16.14
N ASP A 449 7.73 14.31 17.36
CA ASP A 449 8.10 13.35 18.41
C ASP A 449 6.84 12.60 18.89
N PRO A 450 6.82 11.24 19.02
CA PRO A 450 7.92 10.29 18.97
C PRO A 450 7.98 9.43 17.68
N ALA A 451 7.51 9.96 16.55
CA ALA A 451 7.40 9.27 15.26
C ALA A 451 8.73 8.66 14.74
N GLN A 452 9.87 9.09 15.28
CA GLN A 452 11.22 8.61 14.96
C GLN A 452 11.67 7.36 15.73
N SER A 453 10.82 6.78 16.59
CA SER A 453 11.04 5.45 17.19
C SER A 453 11.44 4.42 16.13
N TRP A 454 12.52 3.68 16.38
CA TRP A 454 13.02 2.66 15.45
C TRP A 454 12.15 1.39 15.43
N ASN A 455 11.36 1.15 16.48
CA ASN A 455 10.60 -0.08 16.67
C ASN A 455 9.09 0.06 16.39
N ALA A 456 8.46 1.19 16.74
CA ALA A 456 7.05 1.45 16.42
C ALA A 456 6.81 1.59 14.91
N LEU A 457 5.60 1.25 14.45
CA LEU A 457 5.12 1.65 13.12
C LEU A 457 4.57 3.07 13.20
N THR A 458 5.06 3.94 12.33
CA THR A 458 4.62 5.32 12.21
C THR A 458 3.71 5.48 11.00
N VAL A 459 2.58 6.17 11.20
CA VAL A 459 1.50 6.27 10.22
C VAL A 459 1.33 7.72 9.75
N GLY A 460 1.53 7.94 8.45
CA GLY A 460 1.16 9.18 7.77
C GLY A 460 -0.22 9.08 7.13
N ALA A 461 -0.64 10.13 6.42
CA ALA A 461 -1.95 10.21 5.81
C ALA A 461 -1.89 10.25 4.28
N ILE A 462 -2.68 9.41 3.61
CA ILE A 462 -3.07 9.52 2.19
C ILE A 462 -4.54 9.97 2.17
N THR A 463 -5.08 10.38 1.02
CA THR A 463 -6.54 10.54 0.89
C THR A 463 -7.13 10.15 -0.45
N ASN A 464 -8.34 9.58 -0.39
CA ASN A 464 -9.24 9.28 -1.49
C ASN A 464 -10.47 10.19 -1.50
N LEU A 465 -10.70 10.92 -0.40
CA LEU A 465 -11.86 11.80 -0.21
C LEU A 465 -11.60 13.10 -0.97
N VAL A 466 -12.37 13.34 -2.03
CA VAL A 466 -12.19 14.46 -2.97
C VAL A 466 -13.51 15.11 -3.40
N ASP A 467 -14.62 14.65 -2.84
CA ASP A 467 -15.96 14.89 -3.36
C ASP A 467 -16.71 15.75 -2.35
N ILE A 468 -16.75 17.05 -2.59
CA ILE A 468 -17.48 18.01 -1.74
C ILE A 468 -18.95 18.02 -2.20
N THR A 469 -19.88 17.86 -1.25
CA THR A 469 -21.32 17.74 -1.51
C THR A 469 -22.18 18.72 -0.72
N ASP A 470 -21.66 19.33 0.36
CA ASP A 470 -22.31 20.44 1.06
C ASP A 470 -22.50 21.65 0.11
N PRO A 471 -23.75 22.08 -0.20
CA PRO A 471 -24.00 23.23 -1.06
C PRO A 471 -23.43 24.56 -0.52
N LYS A 472 -23.09 24.64 0.78
CA LYS A 472 -22.38 25.78 1.37
C LYS A 472 -20.95 25.91 0.83
N LEU A 473 -20.40 24.82 0.28
CA LEU A 473 -19.03 24.69 -0.22
C LEU A 473 -18.95 24.52 -1.76
N ASP A 474 -20.03 24.80 -2.50
CA ASP A 474 -20.11 24.79 -3.99
C ASP A 474 -18.96 25.56 -4.71
N SER A 475 -18.30 26.50 -4.02
CA SER A 475 -17.18 27.29 -4.55
C SER A 475 -15.79 26.71 -4.27
N TYR A 476 -15.70 25.63 -3.48
CA TYR A 476 -14.47 25.00 -3.02
C TYR A 476 -14.08 23.81 -3.91
N SER A 477 -12.87 23.30 -3.68
CA SER A 477 -12.31 22.11 -4.32
C SER A 477 -11.37 21.39 -3.34
N PRO A 478 -11.17 20.07 -3.47
CA PRO A 478 -10.21 19.34 -2.65
C PRO A 478 -8.76 19.79 -2.94
N VAL A 479 -7.92 19.86 -1.91
CA VAL A 479 -6.50 20.22 -2.03
C VAL A 479 -5.68 19.06 -2.60
N ALA A 480 -5.83 17.86 -2.04
CA ALA A 480 -5.22 16.65 -2.57
C ALA A 480 -6.11 15.97 -3.62
N GLN A 481 -5.49 15.27 -4.57
CA GLN A 481 -6.18 14.38 -5.51
C GLN A 481 -6.37 13.00 -4.87
N ALA A 482 -7.31 12.20 -5.39
CA ALA A 482 -7.55 10.87 -4.86
C ALA A 482 -6.31 9.97 -5.02
N GLN A 483 -6.05 9.16 -4.00
CA GLN A 483 -4.84 8.35 -3.85
C GLN A 483 -3.53 9.16 -3.83
N THR A 484 -3.55 10.44 -3.44
CA THR A 484 -2.32 11.25 -3.19
C THR A 484 -2.15 11.55 -1.71
N LEU A 485 -0.95 11.97 -1.29
CA LEU A 485 -0.62 12.23 0.11
C LEU A 485 -1.57 13.28 0.69
N SER A 486 -2.16 13.03 1.86
CA SER A 486 -3.07 13.98 2.50
C SER A 486 -2.33 15.27 2.87
N PRO A 487 -2.96 16.46 2.77
CA PRO A 487 -2.34 17.72 3.17
C PRO A 487 -1.91 17.73 4.65
N PHE A 488 -2.51 16.88 5.49
CA PHE A 488 -2.18 16.79 6.91
C PHE A 488 -0.86 16.05 7.21
N SER A 489 -0.34 15.19 6.32
CA SER A 489 0.79 14.30 6.65
C SER A 489 2.13 15.04 6.80
N THR A 490 2.94 14.61 7.77
CA THR A 490 4.37 14.97 7.93
C THR A 490 5.28 13.82 7.48
N THR A 491 6.58 14.07 7.25
CA THR A 491 7.49 13.08 6.62
C THR A 491 8.93 13.07 7.17
N SER A 492 9.78 12.11 6.77
CA SER A 492 11.23 12.09 7.08
C SER A 492 12.12 12.69 5.99
N SER A 493 11.53 13.31 4.96
CA SER A 493 12.22 13.91 3.80
C SER A 493 13.39 14.85 4.19
N THR A 494 13.28 15.57 5.33
CA THR A 494 14.30 16.53 5.79
C THR A 494 15.34 15.97 6.78
N TRP A 495 15.33 14.67 7.04
CA TRP A 495 16.23 14.02 7.99
C TRP A 495 17.62 13.71 7.40
N GLU A 496 18.63 13.51 8.25
CA GLU A 496 20.01 13.28 7.80
C GLU A 496 20.13 11.98 6.96
N GLU A 497 20.53 12.16 5.69
CA GLU A 497 20.51 11.11 4.68
C GLU A 497 21.34 9.88 5.11
N ASN A 498 20.78 8.68 4.95
CA ASN A 498 21.42 7.40 5.29
C ASN A 498 21.69 7.15 6.79
N LYS A 499 21.13 7.92 7.71
CA LYS A 499 21.36 7.77 9.16
C LYS A 499 20.17 7.20 9.95
N TRP A 500 18.97 7.65 9.61
CA TRP A 500 17.74 7.43 10.40
C TRP A 500 16.79 6.39 9.77
N PRO A 501 15.75 5.91 10.49
CA PRO A 501 14.71 5.06 9.91
C PRO A 501 13.91 5.76 8.81
N ILE A 502 13.20 4.96 8.01
CA ILE A 502 12.19 5.42 7.04
C ILE A 502 10.92 5.75 7.83
N LYS A 503 10.41 6.97 7.74
CA LYS A 503 9.23 7.43 8.51
C LYS A 503 8.36 8.38 7.66
N PRO A 504 7.02 8.23 7.63
CA PRO A 504 6.26 7.09 8.18
C PRO A 504 6.64 5.76 7.51
N GLU A 505 6.31 4.62 8.11
CA GLU A 505 6.43 3.32 7.42
C GLU A 505 5.23 3.05 6.50
N LEU A 506 4.05 3.61 6.81
CA LEU A 506 2.78 3.36 6.11
C LEU A 506 1.92 4.63 6.04
N VAL A 507 1.01 4.70 5.06
CA VAL A 507 0.01 5.76 4.94
C VAL A 507 -1.40 5.19 4.76
N LEU A 508 -2.39 5.74 5.48
CA LEU A 508 -3.81 5.35 5.43
C LEU A 508 -4.69 6.59 5.32
N GLU A 509 -5.99 6.40 5.08
CA GLU A 509 -6.95 7.50 4.86
C GLU A 509 -6.94 8.48 6.04
N GLY A 510 -6.55 9.73 5.79
CA GLY A 510 -6.56 10.80 6.78
C GLY A 510 -7.34 12.03 6.31
N GLY A 511 -8.16 11.90 5.27
CA GLY A 511 -8.97 13.00 4.77
C GLY A 511 -8.17 14.12 4.10
N ASN A 512 -8.88 15.18 3.74
CA ASN A 512 -8.43 16.22 2.82
C ASN A 512 -8.88 17.61 3.30
N LEU A 513 -8.30 18.66 2.71
CA LEU A 513 -8.73 20.06 2.92
C LEU A 513 -9.57 20.53 1.74
N ALA A 514 -10.54 21.40 2.00
CA ALA A 514 -11.26 22.15 0.98
C ALA A 514 -10.62 23.53 0.80
N ILE A 515 -10.31 23.94 -0.44
CA ILE A 515 -9.77 25.26 -0.79
C ILE A 515 -10.67 25.98 -1.81
N ASP A 516 -10.89 27.28 -1.59
CA ASP A 516 -11.72 28.13 -2.44
C ASP A 516 -10.90 28.89 -3.52
N ARG A 517 -11.59 29.67 -4.37
CA ARG A 517 -10.95 30.45 -5.45
C ARG A 517 -10.18 31.70 -4.97
N THR A 518 -10.34 32.12 -3.73
CA THR A 518 -9.50 33.16 -3.11
C THR A 518 -8.22 32.58 -2.50
N GLY A 519 -8.16 31.25 -2.33
CA GLY A 519 -7.07 30.52 -1.70
C GLY A 519 -7.29 30.26 -0.21
N PHE A 520 -8.44 30.63 0.36
CA PHE A 520 -8.82 30.26 1.73
C PHE A 520 -9.12 28.76 1.80
N ALA A 521 -8.62 28.09 2.84
CA ALA A 521 -8.83 26.66 3.01
C ALA A 521 -9.33 26.30 4.42
N THR A 522 -10.11 25.23 4.50
CA THR A 522 -10.81 24.76 5.69
C THR A 522 -10.91 23.24 5.71
N GLU A 523 -11.11 22.67 6.89
CA GLU A 523 -11.60 21.31 7.05
C GLU A 523 -13.04 21.18 6.54
N CYS A 524 -13.45 19.96 6.22
CA CYS A 524 -14.76 19.64 5.67
C CYS A 524 -15.17 18.20 6.03
N ASP A 525 -16.41 18.03 6.48
CA ASP A 525 -17.01 16.73 6.83
C ASP A 525 -17.02 15.77 5.62
N ASP A 526 -17.33 16.27 4.41
CA ASP A 526 -17.28 15.46 3.18
C ASP A 526 -15.88 14.89 2.90
N LEU A 527 -14.84 15.56 3.40
CA LEU A 527 -13.42 15.24 3.20
C LEU A 527 -12.81 14.51 4.41
N SER A 528 -13.66 13.98 5.30
CA SER A 528 -13.28 13.25 6.52
C SER A 528 -13.95 11.87 6.58
N ILE A 529 -13.34 10.90 7.26
CA ILE A 529 -13.99 9.59 7.48
C ILE A 529 -15.04 9.70 8.59
N LEU A 530 -16.05 8.83 8.60
CA LEU A 530 -17.05 8.82 9.66
C LEU A 530 -16.59 7.95 10.84
N SER A 531 -16.60 8.53 12.04
CA SER A 531 -16.39 7.83 13.32
C SER A 531 -17.57 8.11 14.26
N ILE A 532 -17.43 7.77 15.55
CA ILE A 532 -18.46 7.94 16.59
C ILE A 532 -18.17 9.16 17.46
N THR A 533 -19.20 9.83 17.98
CA THR A 533 -18.98 10.92 18.95
C THR A 533 -18.84 10.44 20.40
N HIS A 534 -18.08 11.21 21.18
CA HIS A 534 -18.06 11.17 22.64
C HIS A 534 -19.35 11.67 23.34
N GLN A 535 -20.29 12.29 22.61
CA GLN A 535 -21.54 12.85 23.16
C GLN A 535 -22.83 12.40 22.42
N PRO A 536 -23.22 11.11 22.53
CA PRO A 536 -24.38 10.54 21.82
C PRO A 536 -25.75 11.22 22.07
N HIS A 537 -25.87 12.00 23.14
CA HIS A 537 -27.14 12.62 23.55
C HIS A 537 -27.34 14.06 23.06
N SER A 538 -26.29 14.73 22.58
CA SER A 538 -26.32 16.15 22.17
C SER A 538 -25.84 16.37 20.74
N GLN A 539 -24.99 15.50 20.18
CA GLN A 539 -24.38 15.68 18.86
C GLN A 539 -24.87 14.67 17.81
N GLY A 540 -25.81 13.78 18.15
CA GLY A 540 -26.04 12.55 17.38
C GLY A 540 -25.03 11.46 17.77
N TYR A 541 -24.95 10.36 17.03
CA TYR A 541 -24.06 9.22 17.33
C TYR A 541 -22.74 9.24 16.56
N PHE A 542 -22.69 9.92 15.42
CA PHE A 542 -21.52 9.94 14.54
C PHE A 542 -20.76 11.28 14.63
N TYR A 543 -19.54 11.32 14.08
CA TYR A 543 -18.74 12.52 13.95
C TYR A 543 -17.65 12.35 12.86
N PRO A 544 -17.28 13.39 12.09
CA PRO A 544 -16.16 13.34 11.15
C PRO A 544 -14.81 13.15 11.88
N PHE A 545 -13.88 12.42 11.27
CA PHE A 545 -12.52 12.24 11.77
C PHE A 545 -11.50 12.23 10.62
N ASN A 546 -10.33 12.80 10.85
CA ASN A 546 -9.34 13.08 9.80
C ASN A 546 -7.91 13.13 10.37
N MET A 547 -7.00 13.70 9.56
CA MET A 547 -5.56 13.81 9.78
C MET A 547 -4.88 12.45 10.04
N THR A 548 -3.64 12.48 10.55
CA THR A 548 -2.88 11.24 10.82
C THR A 548 -3.47 10.42 11.97
N SER A 549 -4.31 10.99 12.84
CA SER A 549 -5.00 10.25 13.91
C SER A 549 -5.96 9.20 13.33
N ALA A 550 -6.83 9.59 12.38
CA ALA A 550 -7.72 8.68 11.67
C ALA A 550 -6.95 7.55 10.96
N ALA A 551 -5.83 7.87 10.31
CA ALA A 551 -4.96 6.90 9.67
C ALA A 551 -4.32 5.92 10.68
N THR A 552 -3.88 6.42 11.84
CA THR A 552 -3.27 5.65 12.93
C THR A 552 -4.25 4.65 13.54
N ALA A 553 -5.50 5.07 13.78
CA ALA A 553 -6.57 4.20 14.27
C ALA A 553 -6.94 3.09 13.27
N GLN A 554 -6.98 3.39 11.96
CA GLN A 554 -7.21 2.37 10.93
C GLN A 554 -6.12 1.30 10.87
N LEU A 555 -4.84 1.68 11.02
CA LEU A 555 -3.77 0.67 11.08
C LEU A 555 -3.84 -0.17 12.37
N ALA A 556 -4.25 0.44 13.48
CA ALA A 556 -4.47 -0.29 14.73
C ALA A 556 -5.63 -1.30 14.62
N ARG A 557 -6.73 -0.94 13.94
CA ARG A 557 -7.80 -1.87 13.53
C ARG A 557 -7.27 -3.06 12.73
N MET A 558 -6.40 -2.82 11.74
CA MET A 558 -5.76 -3.90 10.96
C MET A 558 -4.91 -4.80 11.86
N ALA A 559 -4.13 -4.24 12.78
CA ALA A 559 -3.33 -5.01 13.73
C ALA A 559 -4.19 -5.82 14.71
N GLY A 560 -5.32 -5.29 15.17
CA GLY A 560 -6.30 -6.00 16.01
C GLY A 560 -6.88 -7.22 15.29
N ALA A 561 -7.29 -7.04 14.02
CA ALA A 561 -7.77 -8.13 13.18
C ALA A 561 -6.70 -9.23 12.98
N LEU A 562 -5.47 -8.85 12.63
CA LEU A 562 -4.35 -9.79 12.47
C LEU A 562 -4.06 -10.63 13.72
N ARG A 563 -4.13 -10.01 14.91
CA ARG A 563 -3.95 -10.73 16.18
C ARG A 563 -5.09 -11.68 16.53
N ALA A 564 -6.30 -11.36 16.10
CA ALA A 564 -7.46 -12.21 16.36
C ALA A 564 -7.48 -13.44 15.43
N GLU A 565 -7.07 -13.26 14.17
CA GLU A 565 -6.87 -14.37 13.21
C GLU A 565 -5.65 -15.22 13.58
N TYR A 566 -4.54 -14.59 14.00
CA TYR A 566 -3.28 -15.27 14.34
C TYR A 566 -2.77 -14.96 15.77
N PRO A 567 -3.41 -15.45 16.84
CA PRO A 567 -3.01 -15.15 18.23
C PRO A 567 -1.62 -15.65 18.63
N SER A 568 -1.03 -16.57 17.86
CA SER A 568 0.31 -17.15 18.08
C SER A 568 1.44 -16.40 17.37
N TYR A 569 1.13 -15.40 16.54
CA TYR A 569 2.16 -14.62 15.83
C TYR A 569 2.81 -13.61 16.77
N TRP A 570 4.12 -13.46 16.62
CA TRP A 570 4.92 -12.50 17.38
C TRP A 570 4.63 -11.07 16.94
N GLU A 571 4.95 -10.14 17.82
CA GLU A 571 4.86 -8.69 17.62
C GLU A 571 5.60 -8.26 16.33
N GLU A 572 6.81 -8.80 16.12
CA GLU A 572 7.61 -8.60 14.92
C GLU A 572 6.92 -9.08 13.65
N THR A 573 6.10 -10.13 13.74
CA THR A 573 5.35 -10.75 12.61
C THR A 573 4.10 -9.97 12.27
N ILE A 574 3.30 -9.56 13.26
CA ILE A 574 2.16 -8.65 13.03
C ILE A 574 2.66 -7.35 12.40
N ARG A 575 3.77 -6.81 12.91
CA ARG A 575 4.44 -5.62 12.34
C ARG A 575 4.93 -5.84 10.90
N ALA A 576 5.48 -7.02 10.62
CA ALA A 576 5.94 -7.37 9.29
C ALA A 576 4.78 -7.52 8.29
N LEU A 577 3.69 -8.20 8.65
CA LEU A 577 2.54 -8.41 7.76
C LEU A 577 1.92 -7.10 7.27
N LEU A 578 1.74 -6.13 8.16
CA LEU A 578 1.24 -4.80 7.82
C LEU A 578 2.12 -4.13 6.74
N VAL A 579 3.44 -4.08 6.95
CA VAL A 579 4.39 -3.51 5.98
C VAL A 579 4.54 -4.36 4.71
N HIS A 580 4.39 -5.68 4.82
CA HIS A 580 4.49 -6.61 3.70
C HIS A 580 3.29 -6.48 2.74
N SER A 581 2.09 -6.24 3.29
CA SER A 581 0.86 -6.03 2.51
C SER A 581 0.84 -4.73 1.69
N ALA A 582 1.72 -3.77 2.01
CA ALA A 582 1.62 -2.40 1.53
C ALA A 582 2.34 -2.14 0.22
N ASP A 583 1.67 -1.49 -0.73
CA ASP A 583 2.28 -1.01 -1.97
C ASP A 583 1.86 0.46 -2.21
N TRP A 584 2.57 1.16 -3.12
CA TRP A 584 2.24 2.54 -3.49
C TRP A 584 1.15 2.60 -4.57
N PRO A 585 0.02 3.31 -4.34
CA PRO A 585 -0.86 3.72 -5.43
C PRO A 585 -0.09 4.55 -6.46
N GLU A 586 -0.38 4.36 -7.75
CA GLU A 586 0.32 5.12 -8.81
C GLU A 586 0.12 6.65 -8.69
N PRO A 587 -1.03 7.22 -8.26
CA PRO A 587 -1.13 8.66 -8.04
C PRO A 587 -0.15 9.18 -6.97
N LEU A 588 -0.11 8.57 -5.77
CA LEU A 588 0.84 8.88 -4.69
C LEU A 588 2.30 8.80 -5.16
N LYS A 589 2.62 7.77 -5.94
CA LYS A 589 3.96 7.58 -6.49
C LYS A 589 4.31 8.68 -7.49
N ASN A 590 3.44 8.94 -8.47
CA ASN A 590 3.65 9.94 -9.52
C ASN A 590 3.62 11.39 -9.00
N GLN A 591 3.03 11.64 -7.82
CA GLN A 591 3.09 12.92 -7.11
C GLN A 591 4.54 13.35 -6.78
N PHE A 592 5.42 12.40 -6.46
CA PHE A 592 6.81 12.69 -6.04
C PHE A 592 7.88 12.06 -6.95
N THR A 593 7.57 11.04 -7.74
CA THR A 593 8.49 10.47 -8.74
C THR A 593 7.79 9.86 -9.96
N SER A 594 8.26 10.23 -11.15
CA SER A 594 7.91 9.60 -12.43
C SER A 594 8.94 8.54 -12.87
N SER A 595 9.79 8.06 -11.96
CA SER A 595 10.87 7.11 -12.26
C SER A 595 11.05 6.01 -11.22
N ASN A 596 11.26 4.79 -11.71
CA ASN A 596 11.60 3.61 -10.90
C ASN A 596 13.11 3.53 -10.58
N LYS A 597 13.84 4.65 -10.54
CA LYS A 597 15.25 4.65 -10.15
C LYS A 597 15.36 4.53 -8.63
N LYS A 598 16.32 3.74 -8.14
CA LYS A 598 16.54 3.48 -6.71
C LYS A 598 16.83 4.74 -5.87
N ALA A 599 17.32 5.81 -6.48
CA ALA A 599 17.46 7.12 -5.82
C ALA A 599 16.10 7.81 -5.61
N ASP A 600 15.27 7.83 -6.65
CA ASP A 600 13.97 8.52 -6.65
C ASP A 600 12.96 7.75 -5.78
N LEU A 601 12.97 6.41 -5.84
CA LEU A 601 12.20 5.53 -4.95
C LEU A 601 12.61 5.64 -3.47
N LYS A 602 13.86 6.00 -3.19
CA LYS A 602 14.35 6.24 -1.82
C LYS A 602 13.81 7.55 -1.25
N VAL A 603 13.62 8.58 -2.07
CA VAL A 603 12.93 9.82 -1.67
C VAL A 603 11.45 9.52 -1.38
N LEU A 604 10.79 8.71 -2.22
CA LEU A 604 9.41 8.28 -2.00
C LEU A 604 9.23 7.52 -0.67
N LEU A 605 10.15 6.62 -0.31
CA LEU A 605 10.16 5.96 1.02
C LEU A 605 10.17 6.99 2.18
N SER A 606 10.99 8.05 2.10
CA SER A 606 11.04 9.09 3.15
C SER A 606 9.81 10.03 3.18
N ILE A 607 8.85 9.85 2.26
CA ILE A 607 7.62 10.66 2.16
C ILE A 607 6.40 9.85 2.60
N CYS A 608 6.22 8.65 2.06
CA CYS A 608 5.02 7.84 2.32
C CYS A 608 5.32 6.38 2.72
N GLY A 609 6.55 6.10 3.17
CA GLY A 609 6.97 4.78 3.62
C GLY A 609 6.83 3.73 2.52
N TYR A 610 6.40 2.54 2.90
CA TYR A 610 6.11 1.42 2.00
C TYR A 610 4.72 1.51 1.32
N GLY A 611 3.96 2.58 1.57
CA GLY A 611 2.67 2.87 0.92
C GLY A 611 1.45 2.49 1.75
N VAL A 612 0.38 2.08 1.06
CA VAL A 612 -0.93 1.78 1.65
C VAL A 612 -1.04 0.26 1.90
N PRO A 613 -1.28 -0.20 3.14
CA PRO A 613 -1.42 -1.61 3.48
C PRO A 613 -2.79 -2.17 3.06
N ASP A 614 -2.82 -3.45 2.69
CA ASP A 614 -4.06 -4.17 2.33
C ASP A 614 -4.38 -5.24 3.37
N LEU A 615 -5.58 -5.16 3.95
CA LEU A 615 -5.99 -6.05 5.04
C LEU A 615 -6.18 -7.51 4.59
N ASN A 616 -6.60 -7.76 3.35
CA ASN A 616 -6.75 -9.14 2.85
C ASN A 616 -5.40 -9.79 2.59
N ARG A 617 -4.43 -9.06 2.00
CA ARG A 617 -3.04 -9.53 1.77
C ARG A 617 -2.25 -9.65 3.07
N ALA A 618 -2.61 -8.89 4.10
CA ALA A 618 -2.03 -9.03 5.44
C ALA A 618 -2.59 -10.23 6.23
N LEU A 619 -3.85 -10.62 5.98
CA LEU A 619 -4.52 -11.74 6.66
C LEU A 619 -4.35 -13.08 5.92
N PHE A 620 -4.37 -13.08 4.59
CA PHE A 620 -4.57 -14.29 3.81
C PHE A 620 -3.57 -14.42 2.66
N SER A 621 -3.16 -15.67 2.42
CA SER A 621 -2.61 -16.11 1.15
C SER A 621 -3.73 -16.57 0.21
N ALA A 622 -3.42 -16.72 -1.07
CA ALA A 622 -4.28 -17.32 -2.09
C ALA A 622 -3.47 -18.33 -2.92
N LYS A 623 -4.13 -19.12 -3.78
CA LYS A 623 -3.43 -20.08 -4.66
C LYS A 623 -2.29 -19.45 -5.46
N ASN A 624 -2.50 -18.25 -5.99
CA ASN A 624 -1.54 -17.47 -6.78
C ASN A 624 -0.72 -16.44 -5.96
N SER A 625 -0.86 -16.44 -4.63
CA SER A 625 -0.21 -15.48 -3.72
C SER A 625 0.14 -16.16 -2.40
N LEU A 626 1.30 -16.83 -2.38
CA LEU A 626 1.81 -17.58 -1.24
C LEU A 626 2.60 -16.68 -0.30
N THR A 627 2.36 -16.78 1.02
CA THR A 627 3.16 -16.12 2.07
C THR A 627 3.76 -17.15 3.01
N LEU A 628 5.08 -17.13 3.14
CA LEU A 628 5.89 -17.90 4.09
C LEU A 628 6.33 -17.01 5.26
N ILE A 629 6.24 -17.52 6.48
CA ILE A 629 6.60 -16.81 7.72
C ILE A 629 7.60 -17.65 8.52
N SER A 630 8.68 -17.04 8.99
CA SER A 630 9.60 -17.62 9.97
C SER A 630 9.74 -16.71 11.20
N GLN A 631 9.63 -17.31 12.38
CA GLN A 631 9.84 -16.66 13.68
C GLN A 631 11.04 -17.35 14.36
N ALA A 632 12.13 -16.62 14.59
CA ALA A 632 13.39 -17.22 15.04
C ALA A 632 14.18 -16.34 16.03
N GLU A 633 15.05 -16.97 16.83
CA GLU A 633 15.96 -16.30 17.76
C GLU A 633 17.44 -16.47 17.35
N ILE A 634 18.15 -15.38 17.10
CA ILE A 634 19.55 -15.34 16.65
C ILE A 634 20.48 -14.73 17.71
N GLN A 635 21.70 -15.24 17.89
CA GLN A 635 22.74 -14.58 18.71
C GLN A 635 23.71 -13.78 17.80
N PRO A 636 23.55 -12.45 17.63
CA PRO A 636 24.28 -11.69 16.63
C PRO A 636 25.80 -11.61 16.86
N PHE A 637 26.26 -11.71 18.11
CA PHE A 637 27.66 -11.46 18.51
C PHE A 637 28.22 -12.52 19.46
N ASP A 638 29.56 -12.56 19.60
CA ASP A 638 30.29 -13.34 20.61
C ASP A 638 31.66 -12.71 20.94
N ARG A 639 32.31 -13.19 21.99
CA ARG A 639 33.69 -12.88 22.37
C ARG A 639 34.64 -13.95 21.83
N ARG A 640 35.61 -13.56 21.01
CA ARG A 640 36.63 -14.49 20.49
C ARG A 640 37.41 -15.18 21.61
N LYS A 641 37.67 -16.49 21.45
CA LYS A 641 38.38 -17.32 22.45
C LYS A 641 39.86 -16.96 22.69
N LYS A 642 40.46 -16.08 21.87
CA LYS A 642 41.87 -15.62 22.03
C LYS A 642 41.90 -14.29 22.81
N PRO A 643 42.63 -14.17 23.96
CA PRO A 643 42.54 -13.02 24.87
C PRO A 643 42.88 -11.62 24.32
N LYS A 644 43.53 -11.52 23.15
CA LYS A 644 43.94 -10.24 22.54
C LYS A 644 43.07 -9.79 21.35
N THR A 645 41.94 -10.45 21.08
CA THR A 645 41.03 -10.10 19.97
C THR A 645 39.61 -9.84 20.46
N GLY A 646 39.03 -8.69 20.08
CA GLY A 646 37.74 -8.22 20.57
C GLY A 646 36.50 -8.94 20.02
N MET A 647 35.33 -8.31 20.20
CA MET A 647 34.02 -8.88 19.86
C MET A 647 33.84 -9.08 18.35
N CYS A 648 33.18 -10.17 17.96
CA CYS A 648 32.86 -10.49 16.57
C CYS A 648 31.36 -10.72 16.38
N THR A 649 30.94 -10.77 15.12
CA THR A 649 29.69 -11.44 14.73
C THR A 649 29.77 -12.93 15.07
N ARG A 650 28.61 -13.55 15.22
CA ARG A 650 28.50 -14.96 15.60
C ARG A 650 27.57 -15.74 14.68
N ASP A 651 26.26 -15.72 14.94
CA ASP A 651 25.31 -16.53 14.17
C ASP A 651 24.90 -15.79 12.89
N MET A 652 24.73 -16.53 11.80
CA MET A 652 23.92 -16.20 10.62
C MET A 652 22.88 -17.30 10.47
N HIS A 653 21.65 -16.93 10.14
CA HIS A 653 20.58 -17.86 9.83
C HIS A 653 20.48 -18.04 8.31
N PHE A 654 20.44 -19.29 7.86
CA PHE A 654 20.28 -19.66 6.46
C PHE A 654 18.96 -20.39 6.26
N TYR A 655 18.26 -20.04 5.18
CA TYR A 655 16.98 -20.59 4.77
C TYR A 655 17.11 -21.25 3.41
N ASP A 656 16.72 -22.52 3.35
CA ASP A 656 16.40 -23.26 2.14
C ASP A 656 14.87 -23.24 2.03
N LEU A 657 14.30 -22.32 1.24
CA LEU A 657 12.85 -22.11 1.27
C LEU A 657 12.11 -23.26 0.56
N PRO A 658 10.97 -23.73 1.12
CA PRO A 658 10.13 -24.72 0.47
C PRO A 658 9.42 -24.03 -0.70
N TRP A 659 9.96 -24.22 -1.90
CA TRP A 659 9.66 -23.38 -3.06
C TRP A 659 8.93 -24.19 -4.14
N PRO A 660 7.90 -23.64 -4.81
CA PRO A 660 7.11 -24.35 -5.83
C PRO A 660 7.85 -24.40 -7.18
N LYS A 661 9.02 -25.04 -7.20
CA LYS A 661 9.99 -24.99 -8.30
C LYS A 661 9.42 -25.51 -9.61
N GLU A 662 8.75 -26.66 -9.58
CA GLU A 662 8.13 -27.28 -10.75
C GLU A 662 7.02 -26.40 -11.34
N VAL A 663 6.24 -25.72 -10.49
CA VAL A 663 5.18 -24.80 -10.95
C VAL A 663 5.78 -23.55 -11.57
N LEU A 664 6.78 -22.92 -10.93
CA LEU A 664 7.48 -21.75 -11.48
C LEU A 664 8.22 -22.07 -12.80
N GLN A 665 8.75 -23.28 -12.94
CA GLN A 665 9.40 -23.77 -14.18
C GLN A 665 8.39 -24.20 -15.26
N ALA A 666 7.12 -24.43 -14.91
CA ALA A 666 6.04 -24.69 -15.86
C ALA A 666 5.37 -23.39 -16.38
N LEU A 667 5.62 -22.25 -15.74
CA LEU A 667 5.21 -20.94 -16.27
C LEU A 667 6.11 -20.54 -17.47
N PRO A 668 5.56 -19.91 -18.53
CA PRO A 668 6.35 -19.47 -19.67
C PRO A 668 7.52 -18.55 -19.29
N ASP A 669 8.69 -18.73 -19.93
CA ASP A 669 9.96 -18.05 -19.62
C ASP A 669 9.89 -16.52 -19.49
N ASN A 670 8.92 -15.87 -20.14
CA ASN A 670 8.73 -14.43 -20.13
C ASN A 670 7.76 -13.91 -19.05
N VAL A 671 7.16 -14.78 -18.23
CA VAL A 671 6.31 -14.37 -17.10
C VAL A 671 7.18 -13.72 -16.03
N GLN A 672 6.96 -12.43 -15.81
CA GLN A 672 7.51 -11.71 -14.67
C GLN A 672 6.73 -12.07 -13.40
N VAL A 673 7.45 -12.46 -12.36
CA VAL A 673 6.92 -12.75 -11.02
C VAL A 673 7.52 -11.78 -10.02
N LYS A 674 6.80 -11.53 -8.93
CA LYS A 674 7.32 -10.77 -7.79
C LYS A 674 7.59 -11.72 -6.63
N MET A 675 8.70 -11.49 -5.92
CA MET A 675 8.87 -12.01 -4.58
C MET A 675 9.14 -10.86 -3.63
N LYS A 676 8.29 -10.67 -2.62
CA LYS A 676 8.48 -9.64 -1.59
C LYS A 676 9.13 -10.26 -0.36
N VAL A 677 10.09 -9.55 0.24
CA VAL A 677 10.77 -10.00 1.46
C VAL A 677 10.72 -8.88 2.49
N THR A 678 10.24 -9.21 3.69
CA THR A 678 10.17 -8.29 4.84
C THR A 678 10.85 -8.92 6.05
N LEU A 679 11.86 -8.24 6.58
CA LEU A 679 12.58 -8.60 7.80
C LEU A 679 12.25 -7.59 8.90
N SER A 680 11.81 -8.08 10.06
CA SER A 680 11.35 -7.28 11.18
C SER A 680 11.97 -7.78 12.48
N TYR A 681 12.66 -6.92 13.21
CA TYR A 681 13.23 -7.20 14.54
C TYR A 681 13.13 -5.95 15.43
N PHE A 682 13.24 -6.08 16.75
CA PHE A 682 13.30 -4.92 17.65
C PHE A 682 14.73 -4.68 18.18
N ILE A 683 15.11 -3.41 18.30
CA ILE A 683 16.40 -2.98 18.84
C ILE A 683 16.25 -2.49 20.28
N GLU A 684 17.19 -2.86 21.15
CA GLU A 684 17.34 -2.16 22.43
C GLU A 684 18.00 -0.80 22.13
N PRO A 685 17.43 0.32 22.60
CA PRO A 685 17.92 1.66 22.30
C PRO A 685 19.22 1.98 23.04
N GLY A 686 19.90 3.03 22.60
CA GLY A 686 21.18 3.45 23.16
C GLY A 686 21.36 4.97 23.07
N PRO A 687 20.44 5.77 23.66
CA PRO A 687 20.16 7.15 23.26
C PRO A 687 21.31 8.15 23.38
N GLY A 688 22.25 7.96 24.31
CA GLY A 688 23.31 8.95 24.62
C GLY A 688 24.07 9.52 23.40
N GLU A 689 23.83 10.80 23.11
CA GLU A 689 24.36 11.52 21.93
C GLU A 689 25.87 11.78 22.07
N ILE A 690 26.69 10.80 21.68
CA ILE A 690 28.13 11.00 21.42
C ILE A 690 28.39 10.69 19.94
N GLY A 691 27.65 11.41 19.08
CA GLY A 691 27.73 11.36 17.62
C GLY A 691 27.22 10.07 16.94
N TRP A 692 26.67 9.12 17.71
CA TRP A 692 26.11 7.81 17.29
C TRP A 692 26.97 6.95 16.34
N LYS A 693 28.28 7.22 16.26
CA LYS A 693 29.26 6.43 15.51
C LYS A 693 29.91 5.38 16.41
N ASP A 694 30.37 4.30 15.78
CA ASP A 694 31.14 3.21 16.39
C ASP A 694 30.54 2.68 17.70
N ARG A 695 31.16 2.95 18.86
CA ARG A 695 30.66 2.45 20.16
C ARG A 695 29.40 3.15 20.67
N TYR A 696 29.01 4.27 20.06
CA TYR A 696 27.88 5.09 20.48
C TYR A 696 26.62 4.88 19.62
N ARG A 697 26.62 3.91 18.70
CA ARG A 697 25.43 3.53 17.89
C ARG A 697 24.18 3.40 18.77
N TYR A 698 23.06 3.86 18.24
CA TYR A 698 21.76 3.82 18.91
C TYR A 698 21.20 2.39 19.00
N ALA A 699 21.19 1.65 17.89
CA ALA A 699 20.71 0.27 17.87
C ALA A 699 21.70 -0.72 18.52
N SER A 700 21.18 -1.64 19.33
CA SER A 700 21.94 -2.71 19.98
C SER A 700 22.56 -3.70 18.99
N HIS A 701 21.82 -4.03 17.95
CA HIS A 701 22.22 -4.87 16.82
C HIS A 701 21.49 -4.37 15.56
N ALA A 702 21.89 -4.86 14.40
CA ALA A 702 21.12 -4.71 13.17
C ALA A 702 21.12 -6.06 12.43
N LEU A 703 20.01 -6.45 11.82
CA LEU A 703 19.92 -7.66 10.99
C LEU A 703 19.69 -7.24 9.54
N ARG A 704 20.29 -7.95 8.58
CA ARG A 704 20.11 -7.72 7.15
C ARG A 704 19.81 -9.03 6.45
N PHE A 705 19.05 -8.98 5.37
CA PHE A 705 18.83 -10.13 4.50
C PHE A 705 19.49 -9.94 3.14
N ASP A 706 19.91 -11.06 2.56
CA ASP A 706 20.32 -11.19 1.16
C ASP A 706 19.89 -12.56 0.62
N ILE A 707 19.76 -12.67 -0.70
CA ILE A 707 19.30 -13.86 -1.44
C ILE A 707 20.37 -14.31 -2.44
N ASN A 708 20.36 -15.59 -2.84
CA ASN A 708 21.19 -16.07 -3.93
C ASN A 708 20.78 -15.43 -5.27
N ASN A 709 21.76 -15.20 -6.14
CA ASN A 709 21.50 -14.87 -7.54
C ASN A 709 20.94 -16.12 -8.26
N PRO A 710 20.07 -16.00 -9.29
CA PRO A 710 19.52 -17.15 -10.01
C PRO A 710 20.55 -18.12 -10.60
N SER A 711 21.78 -17.65 -10.85
CA SER A 711 22.92 -18.44 -11.36
C SER A 711 23.86 -18.99 -10.28
N GLU A 712 23.55 -18.80 -9.00
CA GLU A 712 24.46 -19.03 -7.87
C GLU A 712 24.01 -20.23 -7.01
N SER A 713 24.92 -21.20 -6.83
CA SER A 713 24.71 -22.38 -5.98
C SER A 713 24.71 -22.05 -4.48
N LYS A 714 24.29 -23.02 -3.64
CA LYS A 714 24.23 -22.87 -2.17
C LYS A 714 25.61 -22.57 -1.58
N GLU A 715 26.63 -23.27 -2.06
CA GLU A 715 28.02 -23.15 -1.62
C GLU A 715 28.61 -21.79 -2.03
N GLU A 716 28.37 -21.35 -3.27
CA GLU A 716 28.81 -20.04 -3.76
C GLU A 716 28.12 -18.89 -3.04
N PHE A 717 26.79 -18.96 -2.85
CA PHE A 717 26.02 -17.95 -2.12
C PHE A 717 26.54 -17.77 -0.69
N VAL A 718 26.73 -18.88 0.04
CA VAL A 718 27.28 -18.85 1.40
C VAL A 718 28.71 -18.25 1.39
N LYS A 719 29.57 -18.64 0.45
CA LYS A 719 30.91 -18.03 0.29
C LYS A 719 30.83 -16.54 -0.07
N ARG A 720 29.86 -16.09 -0.87
CA ARG A 720 29.68 -14.67 -1.23
C ARG A 720 29.38 -13.82 0.01
N ILE A 721 28.38 -14.20 0.80
CA ILE A 721 27.89 -13.40 1.95
C ILE A 721 28.74 -13.54 3.22
N ASN A 722 29.42 -14.67 3.40
CA ASN A 722 30.09 -15.05 4.64
C ASN A 722 31.58 -15.33 4.44
N LYS A 723 32.44 -14.51 5.04
CA LYS A 723 33.90 -14.66 5.02
C LYS A 723 34.38 -15.91 5.77
N ALA A 724 33.65 -16.38 6.79
CA ALA A 724 34.05 -17.57 7.53
C ALA A 724 34.11 -18.81 6.62
N ALA A 725 33.12 -18.97 5.74
CA ALA A 725 33.08 -20.02 4.71
C ALA A 725 34.14 -19.87 3.59
N ARG A 726 34.95 -18.79 3.60
CA ARG A 726 36.14 -18.61 2.74
C ARG A 726 37.46 -18.87 3.48
N GLU A 727 37.42 -19.09 4.79
CA GLU A 727 38.59 -19.42 5.61
C GLU A 727 38.72 -20.95 5.83
N GLU A 728 37.73 -21.71 5.36
CA GLU A 728 37.67 -23.19 5.41
C GLU A 728 38.00 -23.86 4.05
N ASP A 729 38.06 -23.09 2.95
CA ASP A 729 38.25 -23.59 1.58
C ASP A 729 38.96 -22.53 0.70
N GLU A 730 40.01 -22.92 -0.03
CA GLU A 730 40.96 -22.00 -0.67
C GLU A 730 40.43 -21.29 -1.93
N GLN A 731 39.33 -21.78 -2.53
CA GLN A 731 38.81 -21.21 -3.79
C GLN A 731 37.88 -20.01 -3.58
N LEU A 732 38.40 -18.82 -3.89
CA LEU A 732 37.66 -17.55 -3.95
C LEU A 732 36.78 -17.46 -5.21
N VAL A 733 35.51 -17.85 -5.10
CA VAL A 733 34.50 -17.57 -6.14
C VAL A 733 34.02 -16.12 -6.02
N ASN A 734 33.91 -15.42 -7.15
CA ASN A 734 33.45 -14.02 -7.25
C ASN A 734 32.13 -13.94 -8.01
N THR A 735 31.06 -14.51 -7.44
CA THR A 735 29.70 -14.49 -8.00
C THR A 735 29.07 -13.09 -7.93
N GLN A 736 28.16 -12.81 -8.87
CA GLN A 736 27.39 -11.56 -8.87
C GLN A 736 26.25 -11.64 -7.85
N SER A 737 26.04 -10.57 -7.07
CA SER A 737 24.90 -10.51 -6.13
C SER A 737 23.56 -10.33 -6.84
N ALA A 738 22.45 -10.63 -6.16
CA ALA A 738 21.09 -10.38 -6.66
C ALA A 738 20.68 -8.88 -6.70
N SER A 739 21.63 -7.93 -6.63
CA SER A 739 21.39 -6.48 -6.53
C SER A 739 20.61 -5.86 -7.70
N GLY A 740 20.56 -6.53 -8.86
CA GLY A 740 19.78 -6.10 -10.02
C GLY A 740 18.27 -6.25 -9.79
N TYR A 741 17.84 -7.43 -9.34
CA TYR A 741 16.44 -7.84 -9.19
C TYR A 741 15.65 -7.07 -8.11
N TRP A 742 16.33 -6.58 -7.07
CA TRP A 742 15.71 -5.80 -6.00
C TRP A 742 15.19 -4.46 -6.51
N PHE A 743 13.93 -4.13 -6.25
CA PHE A 743 13.30 -2.88 -6.70
C PHE A 743 13.87 -1.66 -5.96
N LEU A 744 13.97 -1.71 -4.63
CA LEU A 744 14.52 -0.64 -3.79
C LEU A 744 16.03 -0.81 -3.60
N GLY A 745 16.47 -2.02 -3.23
CA GLY A 745 17.85 -2.34 -2.91
C GLY A 745 18.33 -1.85 -1.53
N SER A 746 19.46 -2.41 -1.08
CA SER A 746 20.03 -2.20 0.26
C SER A 746 20.17 -0.72 0.66
N ASN A 747 20.73 0.13 -0.21
CA ASN A 747 20.94 1.55 0.06
C ASN A 747 19.65 2.30 0.49
N ALA A 748 18.50 1.84 0.01
CA ALA A 748 17.18 2.37 0.35
C ALA A 748 16.57 1.63 1.56
N ARG A 749 16.41 0.31 1.48
CA ARG A 749 15.64 -0.49 2.47
C ARG A 749 16.32 -0.70 3.83
N ASP A 750 17.65 -0.64 3.90
CA ASP A 750 18.44 -1.08 5.06
C ASP A 750 18.44 -0.04 6.21
N ARG A 751 17.27 0.48 6.61
CA ARG A 751 17.06 1.59 7.55
C ARG A 751 16.15 1.18 8.71
N GLY A 752 16.42 1.68 9.92
CA GLY A 752 15.64 1.32 11.11
C GLY A 752 15.79 -0.15 11.52
N SER A 753 14.67 -0.74 11.98
CA SER A 753 14.56 -2.14 12.45
C SER A 753 13.60 -3.02 11.62
N ILE A 754 12.99 -2.45 10.57
CA ILE A 754 12.12 -3.15 9.62
C ILE A 754 12.52 -2.81 8.19
N HIS A 755 12.70 -3.85 7.36
CA HIS A 755 13.23 -3.74 6.00
C HIS A 755 12.34 -4.53 5.07
N SER A 756 11.74 -3.87 4.08
CA SER A 756 10.91 -4.51 3.04
C SER A 756 11.46 -4.17 1.65
N ASP A 757 11.44 -5.13 0.72
CA ASP A 757 11.85 -4.94 -0.68
C ASP A 757 11.21 -6.01 -1.58
N THR A 758 11.09 -5.71 -2.86
CA THR A 758 10.49 -6.58 -3.87
C THR A 758 11.54 -6.98 -4.88
N TRP A 759 11.80 -8.28 -5.00
CA TRP A 759 12.55 -8.90 -6.08
C TRP A 759 11.61 -9.03 -7.30
N ILE A 760 12.09 -8.66 -8.48
CA ILE A 760 11.34 -8.72 -9.74
C ILE A 760 12.24 -9.36 -10.80
N GLY A 761 11.73 -10.40 -11.47
CA GLY A 761 12.43 -11.18 -12.50
C GLY A 761 11.52 -12.25 -13.10
N THR A 762 12.08 -13.16 -13.92
CA THR A 762 11.31 -14.26 -14.53
C THR A 762 10.94 -15.36 -13.54
N SER A 763 9.92 -16.15 -13.85
CA SER A 763 9.55 -17.34 -13.07
C SER A 763 10.68 -18.36 -12.95
N ALA A 764 11.42 -18.58 -14.04
CA ALA A 764 12.59 -19.47 -14.08
C ALA A 764 13.74 -18.97 -13.19
N GLU A 765 14.01 -17.66 -13.17
CA GLU A 765 14.98 -17.05 -12.26
C GLU A 765 14.53 -17.15 -10.79
N LEU A 766 13.23 -16.97 -10.52
CA LEU A 766 12.72 -17.10 -9.15
C LEU A 766 12.73 -18.55 -8.67
N ALA A 767 12.55 -19.53 -9.56
CA ALA A 767 12.64 -20.95 -9.21
C ALA A 767 14.03 -21.34 -8.64
N THR A 768 15.10 -20.65 -9.05
CA THR A 768 16.45 -20.84 -8.50
C THR A 768 16.82 -19.83 -7.40
N SER A 769 16.23 -18.64 -7.34
CA SER A 769 16.37 -17.70 -6.20
C SER A 769 15.46 -18.07 -5.01
N HIS A 770 15.91 -19.01 -4.18
CA HIS A 770 15.17 -19.53 -3.00
C HIS A 770 16.03 -19.68 -1.72
N PHE A 771 17.33 -19.36 -1.77
CA PHE A 771 18.20 -19.36 -0.59
C PHE A 771 18.24 -17.96 0.02
N ILE A 772 17.67 -17.78 1.21
CA ILE A 772 17.74 -16.50 1.95
C ILE A 772 18.67 -16.63 3.15
N SER A 773 19.41 -15.56 3.42
CA SER A 773 20.25 -15.40 4.59
C SER A 773 19.76 -14.24 5.46
N VAL A 774 19.88 -14.37 6.78
CA VAL A 774 19.70 -13.29 7.75
C VAL A 774 20.98 -13.18 8.59
N MET A 775 21.69 -12.06 8.45
CA MET A 775 23.03 -11.86 9.02
C MET A 775 23.12 -10.60 9.89
N PRO A 776 23.85 -10.65 11.02
CA PRO A 776 24.04 -9.50 11.89
C PRO A 776 25.03 -8.48 11.33
N LYS A 777 24.74 -7.21 11.57
CA LYS A 777 25.61 -6.04 11.38
C LYS A 777 25.83 -5.35 12.73
N ILE A 778 26.85 -4.48 12.78
CA ILE A 778 27.35 -3.81 13.98
C ILE A 778 26.28 -3.00 14.75
N GLY A 779 26.27 -3.14 16.07
CA GLY A 779 25.43 -2.38 17.00
C GLY A 779 26.06 -2.34 18.40
N TRP A 780 25.47 -1.60 19.34
CA TRP A 780 26.13 -1.32 20.62
C TRP A 780 26.35 -2.53 21.53
N TRP A 781 25.59 -3.63 21.41
CA TRP A 781 25.88 -4.88 22.15
C TRP A 781 27.30 -5.40 21.89
N ARG A 782 27.80 -5.24 20.65
CA ARG A 782 29.15 -5.63 20.26
C ARG A 782 30.21 -4.66 20.78
N GLU A 783 29.95 -3.36 20.66
CA GLU A 783 30.96 -2.32 20.89
C GLU A 783 31.06 -1.88 22.36
N ARG A 784 29.96 -1.99 23.14
CA ARG A 784 29.91 -1.67 24.58
C ARG A 784 30.05 -2.95 25.42
N ALA A 785 31.04 -3.79 25.11
CA ALA A 785 31.18 -5.13 25.68
C ALA A 785 31.26 -5.21 27.22
N HIS A 786 31.57 -4.10 27.89
CA HIS A 786 31.54 -3.97 29.36
C HIS A 786 30.12 -4.10 29.96
N LEU A 787 29.06 -3.88 29.16
CA LEU A 787 27.67 -4.09 29.56
C LEU A 787 27.24 -5.56 29.53
N GLY A 788 28.12 -6.48 29.08
CA GLY A 788 27.83 -7.91 29.02
C GLY A 788 26.88 -8.36 27.90
N CYS A 789 26.16 -7.46 27.24
CA CYS A 789 25.11 -7.78 26.25
C CYS A 789 25.58 -8.51 24.97
N TRP A 790 26.88 -8.72 24.78
CA TRP A 790 27.45 -9.35 23.58
C TRP A 790 27.05 -10.82 23.38
N ASN A 791 26.50 -11.48 24.41
CA ASN A 791 25.97 -12.84 24.34
C ASN A 791 24.43 -12.91 24.32
N ARG A 792 23.72 -11.77 24.24
CA ARG A 792 22.25 -11.77 24.13
C ARG A 792 21.80 -12.32 22.78
N LYS A 793 20.68 -13.03 22.79
CA LYS A 793 19.89 -13.34 21.60
C LYS A 793 18.97 -12.16 21.26
N THR A 794 18.39 -12.18 20.06
CA THR A 794 17.28 -11.32 19.65
C THR A 794 16.26 -12.11 18.82
N ARG A 795 15.01 -11.67 18.80
CA ARG A 795 13.94 -12.21 17.95
C ARG A 795 13.89 -11.48 16.62
N TYR A 796 13.45 -12.18 15.58
CA TYR A 796 13.01 -11.56 14.34
C TYR A 796 11.90 -12.38 13.67
N SER A 797 11.13 -11.68 12.84
CA SER A 797 10.22 -12.26 11.86
C SER A 797 10.79 -12.02 10.46
N LEU A 798 10.81 -13.08 9.64
CA LEU A 798 11.11 -13.03 8.21
C LEU A 798 9.87 -13.50 7.45
N ILE A 799 9.33 -12.63 6.61
CA ILE A 799 8.19 -12.91 5.74
C ILE A 799 8.64 -12.85 4.29
N VAL A 800 8.28 -13.88 3.52
CA VAL A 800 8.59 -14.02 2.10
C VAL A 800 7.30 -14.36 1.38
N SER A 801 6.91 -13.61 0.35
CA SER A 801 5.79 -13.98 -0.51
C SER A 801 6.20 -14.11 -1.97
N ILE A 802 5.42 -14.88 -2.72
CA ILE A 802 5.47 -14.96 -4.18
C ILE A 802 4.09 -14.53 -4.69
N GLU A 803 4.05 -13.61 -5.66
CA GLU A 803 2.82 -13.15 -6.31
C GLU A 803 2.92 -13.42 -7.82
N THR A 804 2.03 -14.28 -8.34
CA THR A 804 1.92 -14.55 -9.79
C THR A 804 0.71 -13.81 -10.39
N VAL A 805 0.94 -13.18 -11.55
CA VAL A 805 -0.05 -12.32 -12.23
C VAL A 805 -1.31 -13.10 -12.62
N THR A 806 -1.16 -14.34 -13.07
CA THR A 806 -2.25 -15.24 -13.42
C THR A 806 -2.88 -15.86 -12.18
N ALA A 807 -4.20 -15.74 -12.02
CA ALA A 807 -4.93 -16.18 -10.83
C ALA A 807 -5.09 -17.71 -10.72
N ASP A 808 -5.03 -18.43 -11.84
CA ASP A 808 -5.26 -19.89 -11.91
C ASP A 808 -4.03 -20.73 -11.51
N VAL A 809 -2.89 -20.09 -11.23
CA VAL A 809 -1.64 -20.77 -10.88
C VAL A 809 -1.62 -21.08 -9.38
N ASP A 810 -1.63 -22.37 -9.02
CA ASP A 810 -1.49 -22.80 -7.62
C ASP A 810 -0.01 -23.00 -7.23
N ILE A 811 0.58 -21.95 -6.65
CA ILE A 811 1.89 -21.99 -5.99
C ILE A 811 1.81 -22.36 -4.50
N TYR A 812 0.61 -22.45 -3.92
CA TYR A 812 0.38 -22.65 -2.49
C TYR A 812 0.33 -24.14 -2.10
N THR A 813 -0.54 -24.91 -2.75
CA THR A 813 -0.76 -26.34 -2.45
C THR A 813 0.50 -27.20 -2.59
N PRO A 814 1.41 -26.98 -3.58
CA PRO A 814 2.68 -27.71 -3.65
C PRO A 814 3.56 -27.50 -2.41
N VAL A 815 3.59 -26.29 -1.85
CA VAL A 815 4.43 -25.94 -0.70
C VAL A 815 3.86 -26.48 0.61
N VAL A 816 2.53 -26.42 0.79
CA VAL A 816 1.83 -27.13 1.88
C VAL A 816 2.17 -28.62 1.86
N THR A 817 2.12 -29.23 0.68
CA THR A 817 2.41 -30.66 0.47
C THR A 817 3.88 -30.98 0.77
N MET A 818 4.82 -30.16 0.31
CA MET A 818 6.26 -30.29 0.58
C MET A 818 6.58 -30.23 2.09
N LEU A 819 5.83 -29.44 2.85
CA LEU A 819 5.97 -29.30 4.30
C LEU A 819 5.21 -30.38 5.11
N GLY A 820 4.44 -31.26 4.45
CA GLY A 820 3.62 -32.27 5.12
C GLY A 820 2.46 -31.69 5.94
N LEU A 821 2.05 -30.45 5.63
CA LEU A 821 0.96 -29.76 6.33
C LEU A 821 -0.41 -30.20 5.78
N PRO A 822 -1.49 -30.14 6.58
CA PRO A 822 -2.85 -30.37 6.07
C PRO A 822 -3.21 -29.34 5.00
N ILE A 823 -3.75 -29.80 3.86
CA ILE A 823 -4.27 -28.89 2.82
C ILE A 823 -5.52 -28.19 3.37
N PRO A 824 -5.51 -26.85 3.53
CA PRO A 824 -6.66 -26.13 4.05
C PRO A 824 -7.77 -26.11 2.99
N VAL A 825 -9.00 -26.37 3.43
CA VAL A 825 -10.19 -26.11 2.61
C VAL A 825 -10.39 -24.60 2.56
N ALA A 826 -10.44 -24.02 1.36
CA ALA A 826 -10.66 -22.59 1.18
C ALA A 826 -12.02 -22.20 1.80
N ILE A 827 -12.01 -21.17 2.66
CA ILE A 827 -13.23 -20.69 3.29
C ILE A 827 -14.03 -19.90 2.24
N GLN A 828 -15.14 -20.49 1.78
CA GLN A 828 -16.16 -19.75 1.04
C GLN A 828 -16.91 -18.85 2.02
N VAL A 829 -16.90 -17.55 1.72
CA VAL A 829 -17.68 -16.48 2.36
C VAL A 829 -18.33 -15.70 1.23
#